data_AF-A0A8J7CMN5-F1
#
_entry.id   AF-A0A8J7CMN5-F1
#
_cell.length_a   1.000
_cell.length_b   1.000
_cell.length_c   1.000
_cell.angle_alpha   90.00
_cell.angle_beta   90.00
_cell.angle_gamma   90.00
#
_symmetry.space_group_name_H-M   'P 1'
#
loop_
_entity.id
_entity.type
_entity.pdbx_description
1 polymer ?
#
loop_
_entity_poly.entity_id
_entity_poly.type
_entity_poly.pdbx_seq_one_letter_code
_entity_poly.pdbx_strand_id
1 'polypeptide(L)'
;AGSVSFNRIDNTTEALLDGVAVTTPGDITLFAADTSNMVAIGGGGSYGEKAGLGAAIALSVVDNTTRAAVLGNYQRTTLGDPISRIHDLNVTAVTDNSIWATALSLGAGKQVGAAFTLGINLVINSVQATVSGADLYGTGSVVLLAREDSVIRAVGGALGYGKDKLGFGAALGWNSVTNVVTAAIEDASLLILGDVSVTAESTETSLLLGGKILAATAGAAGSTAYAVGGALSINVIANTVNAHISSGSVVDAQGRVDVRASDTSSIASFTGELAISTGELAAGVSIGANFIGNNVTAFIDGSDVTSDIGRVSVNAVEGTAIYTATAGGVGADKFAFGGAVSINNIVNTTQAYVNNATITAIGAGGAEDKVTVAAVDRSEIDSLAGNGTWGGKFSAGAAIAQNGILNTVRAFVSGSTLDMATSGSSGPLTGSGLEISAISNSVIRTIAAGFAGSKQWALSGSFSENIILNTMEAYIDGGSTVTAGGDISVVAQDFTDDSNIFTRTQIDSLAGTIAGAGKVSAGLAEATNLVINNIGARIGESVVKSEAGDITISALSEAKILSMAAGVAGAGDWALEGALTINDISSVVQASIADPSTSNGSPARVTAFGDITLTSSVNAEIDTLAATIAAAGKYAVGAAGAVNVIANAIGSTISGATVISTGGDIALASTVKPTIRSLSAGVSGSGKAAGQLTIQPNIIANEVQSRIVGSTVKAAGSVTLDARDEAPSLIPEFLWSLLPTETSDEIQDIMDGTPFDLDVNILALSVSVAGSGTLAAGATGAINIIANTVRSEINSSTVTATAGDVALYAGSESRIIALTAGISGSGKWALDASGTLNTITNTIEAAIRNVSDVHAEGLVSLDAIDDSAISSVVFNIAASGTVALGLNGSGNIIASTVRSIINGSTVQSTSGDIILSALTDSDILAFAGGIAGSGKVAG
;
A
#
# COMPACT_ATOMS: atom_id res chain seq x y z
N ALA A 1 -15.27 41.19 -19.79
CA ALA A 1 -13.86 41.21 -20.21
C ALA A 1 -13.35 39.79 -20.19
N GLY A 2 -12.51 39.42 -21.15
CA GLY A 2 -11.84 38.14 -21.08
C GLY A 2 -10.67 38.05 -22.03
N SER A 3 -9.86 37.03 -21.82
CA SER A 3 -8.70 36.75 -22.65
C SER A 3 -8.49 35.24 -22.79
N VAL A 4 -7.80 34.87 -23.86
CA VAL A 4 -7.40 33.50 -24.17
C VAL A 4 -5.93 33.55 -24.54
N SER A 5 -5.12 32.72 -23.88
CA SER A 5 -3.74 32.43 -24.27
C SER A 5 -3.70 30.98 -24.74
N PHE A 6 -3.18 30.75 -25.94
CA PHE A 6 -2.99 29.41 -26.51
C PHE A 6 -1.57 29.32 -27.03
N ASN A 7 -0.83 28.32 -26.54
CA ASN A 7 0.53 28.01 -26.98
C ASN A 7 0.62 26.52 -27.31
N ARG A 8 1.38 26.19 -28.35
CA ARG A 8 1.69 24.82 -28.77
C ARG A 8 3.16 24.72 -29.16
N ILE A 9 3.87 23.70 -28.68
CA ILE A 9 5.21 23.32 -29.11
C ILE A 9 5.12 21.90 -29.66
N ASP A 10 5.64 21.71 -30.86
CA ASP A 10 5.78 20.42 -31.53
C ASP A 10 7.25 20.29 -31.97
N ASN A 11 8.08 19.59 -31.20
CA ASN A 11 9.50 19.45 -31.52
C ASN A 11 9.89 18.01 -31.87
N THR A 12 10.89 17.90 -32.74
CA THR A 12 11.59 16.64 -33.01
C THR A 12 13.08 16.92 -33.01
N THR A 13 13.80 16.32 -32.06
CA THR A 13 15.25 16.49 -31.88
C THR A 13 15.92 15.12 -32.03
N GLU A 14 16.78 14.96 -33.04
CA GLU A 14 17.39 13.66 -33.35
C GLU A 14 18.93 13.74 -33.49
N ALA A 15 19.63 12.74 -32.95
CA ALA A 15 21.05 12.48 -33.18
C ALA A 15 21.24 11.02 -33.61
N LEU A 16 21.64 10.77 -34.87
CA LEU A 16 21.56 9.43 -35.48
C LEU A 16 22.85 9.01 -36.18
N LEU A 17 23.21 7.73 -36.04
CA LEU A 17 24.05 6.99 -36.98
C LEU A 17 23.17 5.89 -37.61
N ASP A 18 23.02 5.86 -38.93
CA ASP A 18 22.18 4.85 -39.59
C ASP A 18 22.86 4.28 -40.83
N GLY A 19 23.10 2.97 -40.83
CA GLY A 19 23.76 2.23 -41.90
C GLY A 19 25.16 2.72 -42.26
N VAL A 20 25.98 3.02 -41.27
CA VAL A 20 27.35 3.55 -41.45
C VAL A 20 28.42 2.63 -40.87
N ALA A 21 29.65 2.75 -41.37
CA ALA A 21 30.84 2.16 -40.76
C ALA A 21 31.75 3.28 -40.24
N VAL A 22 32.01 3.32 -38.93
CA VAL A 22 32.81 4.36 -38.26
C VAL A 22 33.97 3.69 -37.52
N THR A 23 35.21 4.09 -37.84
CA THR A 23 36.41 3.61 -37.15
C THR A 23 37.17 4.80 -36.56
N THR A 24 37.33 4.84 -35.24
CA THR A 24 38.03 5.90 -34.51
C THR A 24 38.60 5.33 -33.21
N PRO A 25 39.80 5.72 -32.76
CA PRO A 25 40.32 5.31 -31.45
C PRO A 25 39.72 6.10 -30.27
N GLY A 26 38.87 7.09 -30.52
CA GLY A 26 38.23 7.91 -29.50
C GLY A 26 36.76 7.56 -29.25
N ASP A 27 36.06 8.41 -28.51
CA ASP A 27 34.67 8.22 -28.12
C ASP A 27 33.70 8.58 -29.25
N ILE A 28 32.54 7.92 -29.25
CA ILE A 28 31.37 8.30 -30.04
C ILE A 28 30.29 8.78 -29.07
N THR A 29 29.80 10.01 -29.27
CA THR A 29 28.73 10.58 -28.46
C THR A 29 27.58 11.04 -29.35
N LEU A 30 26.40 10.48 -29.14
CA LEU A 30 25.14 10.93 -29.71
C LEU A 30 24.33 11.58 -28.59
N PHE A 31 24.12 12.89 -28.69
CA PHE A 31 23.41 13.67 -27.68
C PHE A 31 22.25 14.43 -28.33
N ALA A 32 21.03 14.11 -27.91
CA ALA A 32 19.81 14.81 -28.30
C ALA A 32 19.15 15.38 -27.03
N ALA A 33 18.80 16.67 -27.05
CA ALA A 33 18.18 17.32 -25.89
C ALA A 33 17.08 18.30 -26.29
N ASP A 34 15.96 18.28 -25.58
CA ASP A 34 14.89 19.29 -25.67
C ASP A 34 14.68 19.93 -24.30
N THR A 35 14.79 21.26 -24.22
CA THR A 35 14.63 22.06 -23.00
C THR A 35 13.55 23.13 -23.14
N SER A 36 12.46 22.76 -23.82
CA SER A 36 11.39 23.69 -24.18
C SER A 36 10.71 24.30 -22.96
N ASN A 37 10.50 25.62 -23.03
CA ASN A 37 9.78 26.35 -22.00
C ASN A 37 8.55 27.04 -22.60
N MET A 38 7.41 26.91 -21.94
CA MET A 38 6.16 27.51 -22.35
C MET A 38 5.45 28.21 -21.18
N VAL A 39 5.02 29.45 -21.41
CA VAL A 39 4.22 30.22 -20.45
C VAL A 39 2.95 30.74 -21.13
N ALA A 40 1.78 30.30 -20.66
CA ALA A 40 0.47 30.78 -21.07
C ALA A 40 -0.19 31.57 -19.93
N ILE A 41 -0.61 32.81 -20.19
CA ILE A 41 -1.25 33.67 -19.18
C ILE A 41 -2.57 34.22 -19.71
N GLY A 42 -3.67 33.84 -19.06
CA GLY A 42 -5.01 34.41 -19.26
C GLY A 42 -5.41 35.32 -18.10
N GLY A 43 -5.87 36.53 -18.40
CA GLY A 43 -6.36 37.49 -17.42
C GLY A 43 -7.66 38.16 -17.87
N GLY A 44 -8.69 38.17 -17.02
CA GLY A 44 -9.99 38.76 -17.37
C GLY A 44 -10.66 39.48 -16.21
N GLY A 45 -10.47 40.79 -16.11
CA GLY A 45 -11.10 41.64 -15.07
C GLY A 45 -12.19 42.53 -15.64
N SER A 46 -13.37 42.54 -15.01
CA SER A 46 -14.49 43.40 -15.43
C SER A 46 -15.23 44.02 -14.26
N TYR A 47 -15.70 45.26 -14.48
CA TYR A 47 -16.60 45.97 -13.59
C TYR A 47 -17.80 46.52 -14.38
N GLY A 48 -19.03 46.38 -13.87
CA GLY A 48 -20.21 46.98 -14.50
C GLY A 48 -21.37 47.30 -13.56
N GLU A 49 -22.13 48.36 -13.89
CA GLU A 49 -23.26 48.81 -13.07
C GLU A 49 -24.44 47.82 -13.00
N LYS A 50 -24.60 46.97 -14.02
CA LYS A 50 -25.58 45.87 -13.98
C LYS A 50 -24.87 44.52 -13.83
N ALA A 51 -23.91 44.26 -14.70
CA ALA A 51 -23.16 43.01 -14.72
C ALA A 51 -21.67 43.26 -14.97
N GLY A 52 -20.80 42.54 -14.24
CA GLY A 52 -19.40 42.35 -14.58
C GLY A 52 -19.14 40.88 -14.86
N LEU A 53 -18.74 40.56 -16.08
CA LEU A 53 -18.44 39.20 -16.53
C LEU A 53 -16.94 39.11 -16.90
N GLY A 54 -16.18 38.38 -16.09
CA GLY A 54 -14.76 38.08 -16.30
C GLY A 54 -14.58 36.65 -16.80
N ALA A 55 -13.75 36.42 -17.81
CA ALA A 55 -13.37 35.07 -18.23
C ALA A 55 -11.89 35.01 -18.62
N ALA A 56 -11.19 33.93 -18.26
CA ALA A 56 -9.80 33.72 -18.65
C ALA A 56 -9.56 32.26 -19.05
N ILE A 57 -8.87 32.05 -20.17
CA ILE A 57 -8.43 30.73 -20.62
C ILE A 57 -6.92 30.76 -20.87
N ALA A 58 -6.19 29.81 -20.31
CA ALA A 58 -4.78 29.55 -20.62
C ALA A 58 -4.63 28.07 -21.02
N LEU A 59 -4.19 27.82 -22.25
CA LEU A 59 -3.97 26.50 -22.80
C LEU A 59 -2.53 26.37 -23.32
N SER A 60 -1.84 25.35 -22.84
CA SER A 60 -0.48 24.97 -23.23
C SER A 60 -0.45 23.52 -23.69
N VAL A 61 0.11 23.24 -24.87
CA VAL A 61 0.26 21.89 -25.42
C VAL A 61 1.71 21.68 -25.83
N VAL A 62 2.33 20.61 -25.35
CA VAL A 62 3.69 20.20 -25.75
C VAL A 62 3.66 18.76 -26.25
N ASP A 63 4.19 18.56 -27.45
CA ASP A 63 4.33 17.26 -28.11
C ASP A 63 5.76 17.14 -28.66
N ASN A 64 6.66 16.54 -27.87
CA ASN A 64 8.09 16.52 -28.16
C ASN A 64 8.61 15.10 -28.35
N THR A 65 9.44 14.92 -29.38
CA THR A 65 10.18 13.68 -29.62
C THR A 65 11.68 13.96 -29.57
N THR A 66 12.40 13.30 -28.66
CA THR A 66 13.86 13.40 -28.52
C THR A 66 14.48 12.02 -28.71
N ARG A 67 15.28 11.83 -29.76
CA ARG A 67 15.89 10.53 -30.10
C ARG A 67 17.40 10.62 -30.30
N ALA A 68 18.16 9.81 -29.57
CA ALA A 68 19.55 9.51 -29.88
C ALA A 68 19.65 8.03 -30.27
N ALA A 69 20.18 7.70 -31.45
CA ALA A 69 20.18 6.31 -31.88
C ALA A 69 21.32 5.90 -32.83
N VAL A 70 21.79 4.67 -32.66
CA VAL A 70 22.58 3.92 -33.64
C VAL A 70 21.64 2.90 -34.28
N LEU A 71 21.43 2.98 -35.59
CA LEU A 71 20.41 2.22 -36.31
C LEU A 71 21.01 1.47 -37.50
N GLY A 72 20.44 0.32 -37.84
CA GLY A 72 20.85 -0.51 -38.97
C GLY A 72 19.79 -0.62 -40.07
N ASN A 73 18.95 0.41 -40.27
CA ASN A 73 17.72 0.29 -41.05
C ASN A 73 17.97 0.03 -42.55
N TYR A 74 19.02 0.63 -43.10
CA TYR A 74 19.38 0.49 -44.52
C TYR A 74 20.38 -0.65 -44.75
N GLN A 75 21.35 -0.73 -43.85
CA GLN A 75 22.38 -1.76 -43.74
C GLN A 75 22.85 -1.76 -42.29
N ARG A 76 23.43 -2.86 -41.81
CA ARG A 76 23.93 -2.96 -40.43
C ARG A 76 24.98 -1.87 -40.16
N THR A 77 24.86 -1.16 -39.04
CA THR A 77 25.85 -0.14 -38.64
C THR A 77 27.03 -0.81 -37.95
N THR A 78 28.26 -0.38 -38.23
CA THR A 78 29.48 -0.92 -37.62
C THR A 78 30.28 0.20 -36.96
N LEU A 79 30.54 0.07 -35.66
CA LEU A 79 31.32 1.03 -34.87
C LEU A 79 32.59 0.34 -34.35
N GLY A 80 33.75 0.75 -34.88
CA GLY A 80 35.04 0.09 -34.65
C GLY A 80 35.23 -1.17 -35.49
N ASP A 81 36.38 -1.82 -35.31
CA ASP A 81 36.65 -3.16 -35.82
C ASP A 81 37.47 -3.97 -34.79
N PRO A 82 37.69 -5.28 -34.97
CA PRO A 82 38.42 -6.10 -33.99
C PRO A 82 39.85 -5.62 -33.65
N ILE A 83 40.46 -4.80 -34.52
CA ILE A 83 41.81 -4.23 -34.37
C ILE A 83 41.73 -2.75 -33.93
N SER A 84 40.82 -1.98 -34.53
CA SER A 84 40.65 -0.54 -34.35
C SER A 84 39.32 -0.24 -33.64
N ARG A 85 39.25 -0.61 -32.36
CA ARG A 85 38.08 -0.42 -31.50
C ARG A 85 37.87 1.05 -31.15
N ILE A 86 36.62 1.43 -30.92
CA ILE A 86 36.31 2.74 -30.31
C ILE A 86 36.65 2.70 -28.81
N HIS A 87 36.71 3.86 -28.16
CA HIS A 87 36.80 3.90 -26.71
C HIS A 87 35.40 3.76 -26.09
N ASP A 88 34.68 4.85 -25.85
CA ASP A 88 33.31 4.82 -25.33
C ASP A 88 32.24 5.02 -26.43
N LEU A 89 31.03 4.48 -26.21
CA LEU A 89 29.80 4.88 -26.91
C LEU A 89 28.80 5.46 -25.90
N ASN A 90 28.50 6.75 -26.03
CA ASN A 90 27.48 7.43 -25.23
C ASN A 90 26.30 7.83 -26.11
N VAL A 91 25.13 7.22 -25.90
CA VAL A 91 23.86 7.54 -26.58
C VAL A 91 22.91 8.11 -25.56
N THR A 92 22.65 9.42 -25.63
CA THR A 92 21.91 10.14 -24.61
C THR A 92 20.81 11.00 -25.22
N ALA A 93 19.58 10.75 -24.78
CA ALA A 93 18.39 11.52 -25.12
C ALA A 93 17.79 12.11 -23.84
N VAL A 94 17.64 13.43 -23.76
CA VAL A 94 17.14 14.12 -22.56
C VAL A 94 16.02 15.09 -22.92
N THR A 95 14.90 15.04 -22.21
CA THR A 95 13.84 16.05 -22.32
C THR A 95 13.58 16.67 -20.96
N ASP A 96 13.69 17.99 -20.86
CA ASP A 96 13.49 18.80 -19.65
C ASP A 96 12.62 20.01 -20.00
N ASN A 97 11.32 19.78 -20.13
CA ASN A 97 10.39 20.85 -20.48
C ASN A 97 9.77 21.49 -19.23
N SER A 98 9.62 22.81 -19.26
CA SER A 98 8.91 23.55 -18.22
C SER A 98 7.69 24.24 -18.78
N ILE A 99 6.51 23.91 -18.25
CA ILE A 99 5.25 24.44 -18.78
C ILE A 99 4.45 25.09 -17.67
N TRP A 100 4.07 26.34 -17.90
CA TRP A 100 3.29 27.14 -16.97
C TRP A 100 2.02 27.64 -17.65
N ALA A 101 0.83 27.27 -17.15
CA ALA A 101 -0.42 27.95 -17.47
C ALA A 101 -1.00 28.64 -16.24
N THR A 102 -1.23 29.94 -16.34
CA THR A 102 -1.91 30.74 -15.32
C THR A 102 -3.15 31.40 -15.91
N ALA A 103 -4.30 31.21 -15.29
CA ALA A 103 -5.53 31.90 -15.66
C ALA A 103 -6.18 32.54 -14.42
N LEU A 104 -6.51 33.84 -14.51
CA LEU A 104 -7.14 34.60 -13.42
C LEU A 104 -8.30 35.44 -13.96
N SER A 105 -9.47 35.34 -13.34
CA SER A 105 -10.63 36.15 -13.72
C SER A 105 -11.33 36.81 -12.52
N LEU A 106 -11.83 38.03 -12.77
CA LEU A 106 -12.61 38.84 -11.85
C LEU A 106 -13.85 39.38 -12.56
N GLY A 107 -15.02 39.07 -12.02
CA GLY A 107 -16.30 39.62 -12.46
C GLY A 107 -16.96 40.39 -11.34
N ALA A 108 -16.88 41.72 -11.37
CA ALA A 108 -17.49 42.58 -10.35
C ALA A 108 -18.68 43.37 -10.92
N GLY A 109 -19.84 43.33 -10.27
CA GLY A 109 -20.98 44.13 -10.71
C GLY A 109 -21.96 44.49 -9.60
N LYS A 110 -22.78 45.50 -9.87
CA LYS A 110 -23.79 45.97 -8.90
C LYS A 110 -24.93 44.95 -8.75
N GLN A 111 -25.40 44.30 -9.82
CA GLN A 111 -26.37 43.21 -9.70
C GLN A 111 -25.70 41.84 -9.83
N VAL A 112 -24.95 41.62 -10.91
CA VAL A 112 -24.32 40.32 -11.21
C VAL A 112 -22.81 40.48 -11.35
N GLY A 113 -22.05 39.63 -10.68
CA GLY A 113 -20.62 39.47 -10.89
C GLY A 113 -20.30 38.01 -11.14
N ALA A 114 -19.81 37.68 -12.34
CA ALA A 114 -19.48 36.31 -12.71
C ALA A 114 -18.05 36.21 -13.24
N ALA A 115 -17.30 35.23 -12.74
CA ALA A 115 -15.94 34.92 -13.14
C ALA A 115 -15.82 33.44 -13.51
N PHE A 116 -15.17 33.17 -14.64
CA PHE A 116 -14.86 31.81 -15.09
C PHE A 116 -13.41 31.72 -15.53
N THR A 117 -12.71 30.69 -15.07
CA THR A 117 -11.30 30.46 -15.37
C THR A 117 -11.08 29.02 -15.81
N LEU A 118 -10.31 28.84 -16.88
CA LEU A 118 -9.88 27.53 -17.38
C LEU A 118 -8.37 27.52 -17.65
N GLY A 119 -7.62 26.70 -16.92
CA GLY A 119 -6.21 26.41 -17.18
C GLY A 119 -6.04 24.98 -17.64
N ILE A 120 -5.39 24.75 -18.78
CA ILE A 120 -5.12 23.41 -19.31
C ILE A 120 -3.65 23.30 -19.72
N ASN A 121 -2.95 22.27 -19.23
CA ASN A 121 -1.62 21.89 -19.70
C ASN A 121 -1.61 20.43 -20.14
N LEU A 122 -1.12 20.18 -21.35
CA LEU A 122 -1.00 18.85 -21.94
C LEU A 122 0.45 18.64 -22.35
N VAL A 123 1.08 17.59 -21.84
CA VAL A 123 2.46 17.23 -22.14
C VAL A 123 2.51 15.81 -22.62
N ILE A 124 3.07 15.65 -23.81
CA ILE A 124 3.34 14.37 -24.42
C ILE A 124 4.81 14.38 -24.82
N ASN A 125 5.63 13.56 -24.17
CA ASN A 125 7.04 13.43 -24.53
C ASN A 125 7.36 11.99 -24.94
N SER A 126 8.15 11.84 -25.99
CA SER A 126 8.81 10.59 -26.35
C SER A 126 10.32 10.78 -26.30
N VAL A 127 11.01 10.01 -25.45
CA VAL A 127 12.46 10.07 -25.28
C VAL A 127 13.05 8.69 -25.57
N GLN A 128 13.97 8.61 -26.52
CA GLN A 128 14.48 7.32 -27.02
C GLN A 128 16.01 7.34 -27.13
N ALA A 129 16.67 6.38 -26.48
CA ALA A 129 18.10 6.10 -26.60
C ALA A 129 18.29 4.65 -27.08
N THR A 130 18.67 4.43 -28.34
CA THR A 130 18.60 3.07 -28.93
C THR A 130 19.87 2.68 -29.69
N VAL A 131 20.28 1.43 -29.56
CA VAL A 131 21.21 0.75 -30.47
C VAL A 131 20.47 -0.42 -31.10
N SER A 132 20.23 -0.34 -32.41
CA SER A 132 19.46 -1.35 -33.14
C SER A 132 20.13 -1.75 -34.44
N GLY A 133 20.26 -3.06 -34.71
CA GLY A 133 20.85 -3.56 -35.96
C GLY A 133 22.31 -3.12 -36.16
N ALA A 134 23.15 -3.25 -35.13
CA ALA A 134 24.52 -2.72 -35.14
C ALA A 134 25.57 -3.69 -34.58
N ASP A 135 26.79 -3.61 -35.10
CA ASP A 135 27.99 -4.28 -34.57
C ASP A 135 28.91 -3.23 -33.93
N LEU A 136 29.30 -3.44 -32.67
CA LEU A 136 30.07 -2.49 -31.87
C LEU A 136 31.29 -3.15 -31.23
N TYR A 137 32.47 -2.57 -31.45
CA TYR A 137 33.75 -2.99 -30.87
C TYR A 137 34.35 -1.86 -30.02
N GLY A 138 34.29 -1.99 -28.69
CA GLY A 138 34.70 -0.96 -27.73
C GLY A 138 35.83 -1.41 -26.79
N THR A 139 36.65 -0.45 -26.33
CA THR A 139 37.62 -0.64 -25.24
C THR A 139 37.18 0.01 -23.93
N GLY A 140 36.27 0.97 -23.99
CA GLY A 140 35.61 1.59 -22.86
C GLY A 140 34.17 1.09 -22.72
N SER A 141 33.28 1.93 -22.19
CA SER A 141 31.90 1.59 -21.85
C SER A 141 30.88 1.97 -22.93
N VAL A 142 29.73 1.32 -22.89
CA VAL A 142 28.54 1.66 -23.68
C VAL A 142 27.45 2.15 -22.74
N VAL A 143 26.98 3.38 -22.92
CA VAL A 143 25.97 4.00 -22.08
C VAL A 143 24.82 4.49 -22.94
N LEU A 144 23.63 3.93 -22.73
CA LEU A 144 22.36 4.40 -23.26
C LEU A 144 21.58 5.06 -22.13
N LEU A 145 21.26 6.35 -22.27
CA LEU A 145 20.49 7.11 -21.29
C LEU A 145 19.32 7.81 -21.98
N ALA A 146 18.11 7.40 -21.69
CA ALA A 146 16.89 8.14 -22.02
C ALA A 146 16.33 8.76 -20.73
N ARG A 147 16.26 10.09 -20.65
CA ARG A 147 15.79 10.81 -19.46
C ARG A 147 14.69 11.83 -19.77
N GLU A 148 13.65 11.83 -18.95
CA GLU A 148 12.51 12.75 -19.02
C GLU A 148 12.26 13.44 -17.67
N ASP A 149 12.47 14.74 -17.61
CA ASP A 149 12.45 15.55 -16.38
C ASP A 149 11.40 16.68 -16.43
N SER A 150 10.44 16.63 -17.36
CA SER A 150 9.49 17.74 -17.56
C SER A 150 8.60 17.99 -16.33
N VAL A 151 8.28 19.26 -16.13
CA VAL A 151 7.43 19.76 -15.03
C VAL A 151 6.31 20.66 -15.54
N ILE A 152 5.10 20.41 -15.04
CA ILE A 152 3.91 21.23 -15.28
C ILE A 152 3.56 22.05 -14.04
N ARG A 153 3.27 23.34 -14.26
CA ARG A 153 2.70 24.25 -13.26
C ARG A 153 1.40 24.86 -13.76
N ALA A 154 0.33 24.72 -12.97
CA ALA A 154 -0.98 25.27 -13.29
C ALA A 154 -1.56 26.07 -12.14
N VAL A 155 -1.99 27.30 -12.44
CA VAL A 155 -2.67 28.17 -11.47
C VAL A 155 -3.96 28.70 -12.09
N GLY A 156 -5.10 28.39 -11.48
CA GLY A 156 -6.43 28.85 -11.89
C GLY A 156 -7.14 29.56 -10.75
N GLY A 157 -7.62 30.80 -10.96
CA GLY A 157 -8.40 31.53 -9.97
C GLY A 157 -9.58 32.28 -10.58
N ALA A 158 -10.76 32.20 -9.99
CA ALA A 158 -11.95 32.95 -10.41
C ALA A 158 -12.64 33.62 -9.21
N LEU A 159 -12.88 34.94 -9.29
CA LEU A 159 -13.62 35.69 -8.27
C LEU A 159 -14.84 36.41 -8.86
N GLY A 160 -16.05 36.00 -8.46
CA GLY A 160 -17.30 36.66 -8.84
C GLY A 160 -17.91 37.46 -7.70
N TYR A 161 -18.02 38.78 -7.86
CA TYR A 161 -18.64 39.66 -6.86
C TYR A 161 -19.84 40.43 -7.44
N GLY A 162 -21.05 40.04 -7.05
CA GLY A 162 -22.28 40.74 -7.43
C GLY A 162 -22.96 41.34 -6.22
N LYS A 163 -22.94 42.67 -6.06
CA LYS A 163 -23.44 43.33 -4.84
C LYS A 163 -24.89 42.90 -4.54
N ASP A 164 -25.84 43.09 -5.45
CA ASP A 164 -27.28 43.05 -5.13
C ASP A 164 -27.98 41.72 -5.47
N LYS A 165 -27.44 40.89 -6.39
CA LYS A 165 -28.10 39.65 -6.83
C LYS A 165 -27.20 38.43 -6.79
N LEU A 166 -26.22 38.33 -7.69
CA LEU A 166 -25.48 37.08 -7.91
C LEU A 166 -23.98 37.30 -7.98
N GLY A 167 -23.23 36.64 -7.10
CA GLY A 167 -21.80 36.39 -7.24
C GLY A 167 -21.59 34.95 -7.72
N PHE A 168 -20.84 34.75 -8.80
CA PHE A 168 -20.52 33.44 -9.35
C PHE A 168 -19.02 33.35 -9.66
N GLY A 169 -18.29 32.42 -9.06
CA GLY A 169 -16.87 32.20 -9.34
C GLY A 169 -16.58 30.72 -9.56
N ALA A 170 -16.20 30.36 -10.77
CA ALA A 170 -15.86 28.98 -11.13
C ALA A 170 -14.45 28.90 -11.75
N ALA A 171 -13.61 28.02 -11.22
CA ALA A 171 -12.26 27.78 -11.74
C ALA A 171 -12.05 26.29 -12.05
N LEU A 172 -11.41 26.01 -13.19
CA LEU A 172 -11.05 24.67 -13.63
C LEU A 172 -9.57 24.62 -14.01
N GLY A 173 -8.83 23.67 -13.44
CA GLY A 173 -7.47 23.29 -13.83
C GLY A 173 -7.45 21.86 -14.36
N TRP A 174 -6.84 21.63 -15.53
CA TRP A 174 -6.57 20.30 -16.07
C TRP A 174 -5.10 20.18 -16.42
N ASN A 175 -4.39 19.22 -15.84
CA ASN A 175 -3.01 18.90 -16.20
C ASN A 175 -2.89 17.42 -16.59
N SER A 176 -2.22 17.16 -17.70
CA SER A 176 -1.94 15.80 -18.17
C SER A 176 -0.50 15.71 -18.60
N VAL A 177 0.25 14.79 -18.01
CA VAL A 177 1.59 14.40 -18.45
C VAL A 177 1.54 12.98 -18.95
N THR A 178 2.03 12.74 -20.15
CA THR A 178 2.20 11.42 -20.71
C THR A 178 3.60 11.29 -21.29
N ASN A 179 4.42 10.44 -20.69
CA ASN A 179 5.79 10.25 -21.12
C ASN A 179 6.02 8.82 -21.57
N VAL A 180 6.72 8.66 -22.69
CA VAL A 180 7.25 7.39 -23.16
C VAL A 180 8.76 7.50 -23.20
N VAL A 181 9.44 6.82 -22.28
CA VAL A 181 10.90 6.84 -22.14
C VAL A 181 11.42 5.44 -22.46
N THR A 182 12.30 5.33 -23.46
CA THR A 182 12.81 4.03 -23.91
C THR A 182 14.32 4.05 -24.08
N ALA A 183 15.01 3.14 -23.40
CA ALA A 183 16.42 2.84 -23.63
C ALA A 183 16.54 1.37 -24.09
N ALA A 184 17.14 1.12 -25.25
CA ALA A 184 17.03 -0.20 -25.89
C ALA A 184 18.29 -0.63 -26.64
N ILE A 185 18.65 -1.90 -26.49
CA ILE A 185 19.57 -2.63 -27.37
C ILE A 185 18.79 -3.75 -28.07
N GLU A 186 18.72 -3.73 -29.40
CA GLU A 186 17.88 -4.63 -30.20
C GLU A 186 18.65 -5.15 -31.43
N ASP A 187 18.64 -6.47 -31.70
CA ASP A 187 19.36 -7.07 -32.85
C ASP A 187 20.81 -6.54 -33.01
N ALA A 188 21.54 -6.40 -31.90
CA ALA A 188 22.88 -5.81 -31.88
C ALA A 188 23.93 -6.80 -31.39
N SER A 189 25.16 -6.67 -31.90
CA SER A 189 26.34 -7.42 -31.43
C SER A 189 27.36 -6.47 -30.82
N LEU A 190 27.60 -6.59 -29.52
CA LEU A 190 28.48 -5.73 -28.74
C LEU A 190 29.66 -6.55 -28.20
N LEU A 191 30.90 -6.13 -28.49
CA LEU A 191 32.13 -6.68 -27.90
C LEU A 191 32.89 -5.55 -27.18
N ILE A 192 32.75 -5.49 -25.86
CA ILE A 192 33.06 -4.33 -25.02
C ILE A 192 34.04 -4.73 -23.90
N LEU A 193 35.14 -3.99 -23.72
CA LEU A 193 36.06 -4.24 -22.59
C LEU A 193 35.65 -3.50 -21.29
N GLY A 194 34.72 -2.54 -21.37
CA GLY A 194 34.14 -1.83 -20.23
C GLY A 194 32.72 -2.29 -19.86
N ASP A 195 31.96 -1.40 -19.21
CA ASP A 195 30.58 -1.64 -18.78
C ASP A 195 29.57 -1.40 -19.93
N VAL A 196 28.43 -2.07 -19.88
CA VAL A 196 27.26 -1.80 -20.72
C VAL A 196 26.10 -1.36 -19.83
N SER A 197 25.58 -0.15 -20.04
CA SER A 197 24.47 0.42 -19.25
C SER A 197 23.33 0.86 -20.17
N VAL A 198 22.12 0.38 -19.89
CA VAL A 198 20.87 0.75 -20.57
C VAL A 198 19.92 1.31 -19.54
N THR A 199 19.76 2.63 -19.53
CA THR A 199 19.02 3.35 -18.48
C THR A 199 17.91 4.22 -19.06
N ALA A 200 16.67 3.98 -18.62
CA ALA A 200 15.50 4.80 -18.88
C ALA A 200 15.00 5.42 -17.58
N GLU A 201 14.86 6.74 -17.54
CA GLU A 201 14.52 7.50 -16.34
C GLU A 201 13.42 8.54 -16.64
N SER A 202 12.39 8.57 -15.80
CA SER A 202 11.42 9.65 -15.73
C SER A 202 11.51 10.26 -14.34
N THR A 203 12.19 11.40 -14.23
CA THR A 203 12.42 12.05 -12.94
C THR A 203 11.71 13.39 -12.87
N GLU A 204 11.86 14.07 -11.74
CA GLU A 204 11.41 15.43 -11.54
C GLU A 204 12.42 16.16 -10.65
N THR A 205 12.86 17.35 -11.07
CA THR A 205 13.69 18.20 -10.21
C THR A 205 12.78 19.00 -9.27
N SER A 206 12.64 18.56 -8.02
CA SER A 206 11.75 19.19 -7.06
C SER A 206 12.46 19.97 -5.93
N LEU A 207 11.97 21.18 -5.65
CA LEU A 207 12.19 21.95 -4.41
C LEU A 207 11.09 21.56 -3.40
N LEU A 208 11.26 21.88 -2.11
CA LEU A 208 10.42 21.54 -0.92
C LEU A 208 8.87 21.37 -1.03
N LEU A 209 8.21 21.77 -2.13
CA LEU A 209 6.78 21.60 -2.44
C LEU A 209 6.50 21.32 -3.95
N GLY A 210 7.46 20.82 -4.72
CA GLY A 210 7.32 20.56 -6.16
C GLY A 210 6.97 19.10 -6.47
N GLY A 211 6.34 18.89 -7.63
CA GLY A 211 6.17 17.60 -8.27
C GLY A 211 6.11 17.78 -9.79
N LYS A 212 6.13 16.69 -10.56
CA LYS A 212 5.94 16.68 -12.02
C LYS A 212 4.67 17.43 -12.42
N ILE A 213 3.63 17.41 -11.57
CA ILE A 213 2.52 18.38 -11.62
C ILE A 213 2.41 19.16 -10.31
N LEU A 214 2.45 20.50 -10.41
CA LEU A 214 2.04 21.41 -9.34
C LEU A 214 0.80 22.21 -9.78
N ALA A 215 -0.34 21.98 -9.15
CA ALA A 215 -1.62 22.60 -9.50
C ALA A 215 -2.26 23.35 -8.32
N ALA A 216 -2.81 24.54 -8.61
CA ALA A 216 -3.59 25.31 -7.65
C ALA A 216 -4.85 25.89 -8.32
N THR A 217 -6.05 25.53 -7.85
CA THR A 217 -7.33 25.98 -8.42
C THR A 217 -8.25 26.57 -7.33
N ALA A 218 -8.71 27.81 -7.51
CA ALA A 218 -9.56 28.50 -6.53
C ALA A 218 -10.80 29.18 -7.15
N GLY A 219 -11.98 28.87 -6.60
CA GLY A 219 -13.26 29.46 -7.00
C GLY A 219 -13.92 30.25 -5.87
N ALA A 220 -14.03 31.57 -6.02
CA ALA A 220 -14.57 32.46 -4.98
C ALA A 220 -15.77 33.28 -5.45
N ALA A 221 -16.77 33.44 -4.59
CA ALA A 221 -17.98 34.20 -4.86
C ALA A 221 -18.46 35.05 -3.68
N GLY A 222 -18.94 36.26 -3.95
CA GLY A 222 -19.48 37.19 -2.96
C GLY A 222 -20.74 37.93 -3.42
N SER A 223 -21.76 38.04 -2.56
CA SER A 223 -23.03 38.72 -2.87
C SER A 223 -23.84 39.15 -1.63
N THR A 224 -24.89 39.97 -1.82
CA THR A 224 -25.94 40.18 -0.81
C THR A 224 -27.12 39.23 -0.94
N ALA A 225 -27.31 38.54 -2.06
CA ALA A 225 -28.44 37.61 -2.22
C ALA A 225 -27.99 36.17 -2.47
N TYR A 226 -27.32 35.91 -3.60
CA TYR A 226 -26.87 34.58 -4.01
C TYR A 226 -25.37 34.56 -4.29
N ALA A 227 -24.62 33.63 -3.69
CA ALA A 227 -23.21 33.38 -3.97
C ALA A 227 -22.98 31.91 -4.35
N VAL A 228 -22.32 31.66 -5.47
CA VAL A 228 -22.01 30.30 -5.94
C VAL A 228 -20.52 30.23 -6.31
N GLY A 229 -19.74 29.48 -5.52
CA GLY A 229 -18.34 29.21 -5.76
C GLY A 229 -18.11 27.77 -6.26
N GLY A 230 -17.12 27.55 -7.10
CA GLY A 230 -16.76 26.21 -7.56
C GLY A 230 -15.32 26.10 -8.02
N ALA A 231 -14.65 25.01 -7.66
CA ALA A 231 -13.30 24.71 -8.11
C ALA A 231 -13.15 23.23 -8.49
N LEU A 232 -12.52 22.96 -9.62
CA LEU A 232 -12.20 21.61 -10.09
C LEU A 232 -10.75 21.57 -10.57
N SER A 233 -9.92 20.73 -9.94
CA SER A 233 -8.55 20.45 -10.42
C SER A 233 -8.44 18.98 -10.78
N ILE A 234 -8.07 18.68 -12.02
CA ILE A 234 -7.81 17.33 -12.51
C ILE A 234 -6.34 17.25 -12.92
N ASN A 235 -5.60 16.31 -12.35
CA ASN A 235 -4.19 16.10 -12.65
C ASN A 235 -3.95 14.62 -12.96
N VAL A 236 -3.33 14.35 -14.11
CA VAL A 236 -3.06 12.98 -14.58
C VAL A 236 -1.59 12.86 -14.97
N ILE A 237 -0.91 11.86 -14.45
CA ILE A 237 0.40 11.41 -14.93
C ILE A 237 0.25 9.99 -15.44
N ALA A 238 0.76 9.73 -16.64
CA ALA A 238 0.82 8.39 -17.21
C ALA A 238 2.18 8.18 -17.89
N ASN A 239 3.10 7.49 -17.22
CA ASN A 239 4.43 7.25 -17.76
C ASN A 239 4.61 5.80 -18.18
N THR A 240 5.30 5.59 -19.30
CA THR A 240 5.82 4.29 -19.72
C THR A 240 7.32 4.41 -19.79
N VAL A 241 8.03 3.74 -18.88
CA VAL A 241 9.49 3.75 -18.80
C VAL A 241 9.99 2.34 -19.08
N ASN A 242 10.76 2.18 -20.15
CA ASN A 242 11.16 0.88 -20.66
C ASN A 242 12.67 0.85 -20.93
N ALA A 243 13.40 -0.02 -20.22
CA ALA A 243 14.82 -0.28 -20.47
C ALA A 243 15.02 -1.75 -20.82
N HIS A 244 15.66 -2.06 -21.95
CA HIS A 244 15.82 -3.46 -22.31
C HIS A 244 16.98 -3.82 -23.24
N ILE A 245 17.32 -5.11 -23.21
CA ILE A 245 18.16 -5.80 -24.21
C ILE A 245 17.29 -6.90 -24.83
N SER A 246 17.06 -6.87 -26.14
CA SER A 246 16.12 -7.79 -26.77
C SER A 246 16.47 -8.21 -28.19
N SER A 247 15.57 -9.00 -28.79
CA SER A 247 15.53 -9.26 -30.23
C SER A 247 16.77 -9.97 -30.79
N GLY A 248 17.30 -10.96 -30.07
CA GLY A 248 18.47 -11.72 -30.50
C GLY A 248 19.80 -10.99 -30.34
N SER A 249 19.86 -9.99 -29.45
CA SER A 249 21.11 -9.27 -29.20
C SER A 249 22.16 -10.17 -28.56
N VAL A 250 23.43 -9.91 -28.88
CA VAL A 250 24.61 -10.57 -28.29
C VAL A 250 25.47 -9.50 -27.63
N VAL A 251 25.53 -9.49 -26.31
CA VAL A 251 26.30 -8.51 -25.51
C VAL A 251 27.42 -9.24 -24.78
N ASP A 252 28.66 -9.06 -25.25
CA ASP A 252 29.89 -9.59 -24.63
C ASP A 252 30.65 -8.42 -23.98
N ALA A 253 30.51 -8.29 -22.66
CA ALA A 253 31.12 -7.23 -21.86
C ALA A 253 32.15 -7.81 -20.88
N GLN A 254 33.36 -7.24 -20.83
CA GLN A 254 34.30 -7.57 -19.76
C GLN A 254 33.90 -6.91 -18.43
N GLY A 255 33.16 -5.80 -18.47
CA GLY A 255 32.60 -5.11 -17.32
C GLY A 255 31.18 -5.57 -16.96
N ARG A 256 30.44 -4.72 -16.23
CA ARG A 256 29.06 -5.00 -15.80
C ARG A 256 28.07 -4.80 -16.94
N VAL A 257 26.93 -5.48 -16.84
CA VAL A 257 25.76 -5.19 -17.69
C VAL A 257 24.59 -4.74 -16.81
N ASP A 258 24.19 -3.49 -16.95
CA ASP A 258 23.11 -2.88 -16.17
C ASP A 258 21.95 -2.45 -17.07
N VAL A 259 20.74 -2.94 -16.79
CA VAL A 259 19.48 -2.55 -17.44
C VAL A 259 18.57 -1.96 -16.36
N ARG A 260 18.26 -0.67 -16.45
CA ARG A 260 17.54 0.07 -15.40
C ARG A 260 16.40 0.91 -15.96
N ALA A 261 15.19 0.70 -15.45
CA ALA A 261 14.05 1.58 -15.64
C ALA A 261 13.66 2.22 -14.31
N SER A 262 13.46 3.54 -14.28
CA SER A 262 13.10 4.27 -13.05
C SER A 262 12.08 5.38 -13.29
N ASP A 263 11.07 5.50 -12.44
CA ASP A 263 10.16 6.65 -12.38
C ASP A 263 10.05 7.19 -10.94
N THR A 264 9.97 8.51 -10.79
CA THR A 264 9.83 9.18 -9.48
C THR A 264 8.73 10.26 -9.47
N SER A 265 7.65 10.03 -10.20
CA SER A 265 6.66 11.08 -10.48
C SER A 265 5.75 11.40 -9.31
N SER A 266 5.48 12.69 -9.11
CA SER A 266 4.54 13.15 -8.09
C SER A 266 3.56 14.24 -8.57
N ILE A 267 2.41 14.29 -7.90
CA ILE A 267 1.39 15.34 -8.08
C ILE A 267 1.23 16.10 -6.77
N ALA A 268 1.42 17.41 -6.81
CA ALA A 268 1.04 18.34 -5.74
C ALA A 268 -0.17 19.18 -6.20
N SER A 269 -1.33 19.03 -5.53
CA SER A 269 -2.60 19.62 -5.96
C SER A 269 -3.34 20.34 -4.82
N PHE A 270 -3.70 21.60 -5.05
CA PHE A 270 -4.44 22.42 -4.09
C PHE A 270 -5.73 22.94 -4.74
N THR A 271 -6.89 22.54 -4.22
CA THR A 271 -8.19 22.99 -4.73
C THR A 271 -8.98 23.68 -3.63
N GLY A 272 -9.55 24.84 -3.90
CA GLY A 272 -10.29 25.59 -2.89
C GLY A 272 -11.52 26.32 -3.40
N GLU A 273 -12.57 26.40 -2.59
CA GLU A 273 -13.69 27.30 -2.85
C GLU A 273 -14.07 28.19 -1.65
N LEU A 274 -14.61 29.37 -1.96
CA LEU A 274 -15.18 30.28 -0.96
C LEU A 274 -16.46 30.94 -1.49
N ALA A 275 -17.59 30.78 -0.80
CA ALA A 275 -18.85 31.44 -1.18
C ALA A 275 -19.47 32.19 0.01
N ILE A 276 -19.61 33.52 -0.10
CA ILE A 276 -20.16 34.38 0.97
C ILE A 276 -21.37 35.17 0.46
N SER A 277 -22.53 34.97 1.11
CA SER A 277 -23.75 35.74 0.89
C SER A 277 -24.24 36.41 2.17
N THR A 278 -24.52 37.71 2.13
CA THR A 278 -25.18 38.43 3.25
C THR A 278 -26.70 38.41 3.16
N GLY A 279 -27.30 37.48 2.39
CA GLY A 279 -28.75 37.35 2.30
C GLY A 279 -29.25 35.91 2.16
N GLU A 280 -29.67 35.51 0.97
CA GLU A 280 -30.48 34.31 0.81
C GLU A 280 -29.65 33.02 0.83
N LEU A 281 -28.70 32.86 -0.08
CA LEU A 281 -28.05 31.56 -0.30
C LEU A 281 -26.57 31.72 -0.65
N ALA A 282 -25.74 30.85 -0.08
CA ALA A 282 -24.39 30.57 -0.56
C ALA A 282 -24.24 29.06 -0.81
N ALA A 283 -23.59 28.72 -1.92
CA ALA A 283 -23.26 27.35 -2.27
C ALA A 283 -21.83 27.25 -2.79
N GLY A 284 -21.11 26.20 -2.42
CA GLY A 284 -19.72 25.97 -2.79
C GLY A 284 -19.41 24.48 -2.93
N VAL A 285 -18.67 24.11 -3.97
CA VAL A 285 -18.05 22.77 -4.08
C VAL A 285 -16.63 22.91 -4.63
N SER A 286 -15.68 22.24 -3.98
CA SER A 286 -14.33 22.02 -4.49
C SER A 286 -14.07 20.53 -4.73
N ILE A 287 -13.43 20.21 -5.86
CA ILE A 287 -13.07 18.84 -6.23
C ILE A 287 -11.62 18.83 -6.72
N GLY A 288 -10.73 18.14 -6.00
CA GLY A 288 -9.39 17.80 -6.46
C GLY A 288 -9.33 16.33 -6.85
N ALA A 289 -8.96 16.03 -8.09
CA ALA A 289 -8.85 14.67 -8.60
C ALA A 289 -7.46 14.44 -9.21
N ASN A 290 -6.70 13.50 -8.66
CA ASN A 290 -5.32 13.22 -9.05
C ASN A 290 -5.17 11.73 -9.39
N PHE A 291 -4.55 11.44 -10.53
CA PHE A 291 -4.35 10.08 -11.02
C PHE A 291 -2.91 9.92 -11.47
N ILE A 292 -2.20 8.92 -10.95
CA ILE A 292 -0.90 8.48 -11.45
C ILE A 292 -1.06 7.05 -11.95
N GLY A 293 -0.61 6.78 -13.17
CA GLY A 293 -0.65 5.46 -13.77
C GLY A 293 0.64 5.16 -14.51
N ASN A 294 1.59 4.50 -13.85
CA ASN A 294 2.90 4.25 -14.43
C ASN A 294 3.11 2.77 -14.82
N ASN A 295 3.86 2.57 -15.88
CA ASN A 295 4.35 1.26 -16.31
C ASN A 295 5.87 1.32 -16.45
N VAL A 296 6.58 0.74 -15.49
CA VAL A 296 8.05 0.73 -15.42
C VAL A 296 8.53 -0.69 -15.66
N THR A 297 9.20 -0.93 -16.78
CA THR A 297 9.65 -2.27 -17.19
C THR A 297 11.14 -2.27 -17.52
N ALA A 298 11.91 -3.16 -16.88
CA ALA A 298 13.30 -3.46 -17.22
C ALA A 298 13.43 -4.92 -17.62
N PHE A 299 14.05 -5.25 -18.75
CA PHE A 299 14.15 -6.66 -19.14
C PHE A 299 15.29 -7.04 -20.07
N ILE A 300 15.61 -8.34 -20.06
CA ILE A 300 16.40 -9.03 -21.08
C ILE A 300 15.51 -10.12 -21.69
N ASP A 301 15.29 -10.09 -23.01
CA ASP A 301 14.40 -11.03 -23.69
C ASP A 301 15.03 -11.61 -24.96
N GLY A 302 15.06 -12.94 -25.09
CA GLY A 302 15.52 -13.61 -26.31
C GLY A 302 16.93 -13.24 -26.75
N SER A 303 17.85 -13.00 -25.81
CA SER A 303 19.19 -12.45 -26.07
C SER A 303 20.28 -13.17 -25.27
N ASP A 304 21.53 -13.07 -25.73
CA ASP A 304 22.71 -13.64 -25.07
C ASP A 304 23.55 -12.52 -24.44
N VAL A 305 23.79 -12.58 -23.13
CA VAL A 305 24.52 -11.57 -22.37
C VAL A 305 25.64 -12.21 -21.56
N THR A 306 26.86 -11.72 -21.72
CA THR A 306 28.07 -12.15 -21.02
C THR A 306 28.71 -10.99 -20.27
N SER A 307 29.11 -11.24 -19.02
CA SER A 307 29.85 -10.31 -18.14
C SER A 307 31.06 -11.03 -17.51
N ASP A 308 32.29 -10.65 -17.85
CA ASP A 308 33.53 -11.29 -17.31
C ASP A 308 33.93 -10.88 -15.88
N ILE A 309 33.24 -9.90 -15.28
CA ILE A 309 33.32 -9.60 -13.84
C ILE A 309 32.10 -10.08 -13.05
N GLY A 310 31.21 -10.85 -13.68
CA GLY A 310 30.14 -11.57 -12.98
C GLY A 310 28.92 -10.77 -12.55
N ARG A 311 28.69 -9.54 -13.05
CA ARG A 311 27.52 -8.74 -12.66
C ARG A 311 26.60 -8.41 -13.83
N VAL A 312 25.35 -8.86 -13.71
CA VAL A 312 24.25 -8.46 -14.59
C VAL A 312 23.07 -8.00 -13.74
N SER A 313 22.60 -6.78 -13.94
CA SER A 313 21.54 -6.18 -13.13
C SER A 313 20.37 -5.76 -14.01
N VAL A 314 19.15 -6.20 -13.67
CA VAL A 314 17.89 -5.82 -14.32
C VAL A 314 16.98 -5.24 -13.26
N ASN A 315 16.83 -3.91 -13.24
CA ASN A 315 16.13 -3.20 -12.16
C ASN A 315 15.01 -2.31 -12.69
N ALA A 316 13.80 -2.49 -12.18
CA ALA A 316 12.67 -1.59 -12.36
C ALA A 316 12.32 -0.95 -11.01
N VAL A 317 12.34 0.39 -10.94
CA VAL A 317 12.09 1.13 -9.69
C VAL A 317 11.03 2.20 -9.92
N GLU A 318 9.98 2.16 -9.12
CA GLU A 318 8.88 3.12 -9.12
C GLU A 318 8.79 3.82 -7.76
N GLY A 319 8.61 5.14 -7.79
CA GLY A 319 8.53 6.02 -6.63
C GLY A 319 7.49 7.10 -6.87
N THR A 320 6.23 6.83 -6.55
CA THR A 320 5.13 7.76 -6.82
C THR A 320 4.58 8.40 -5.56
N ALA A 321 4.16 9.67 -5.68
CA ALA A 321 3.50 10.36 -4.59
C ALA A 321 2.37 11.29 -5.06
N ILE A 322 1.27 11.35 -4.31
CA ILE A 322 0.23 12.36 -4.46
C ILE A 322 0.09 13.14 -3.15
N TYR A 323 0.34 14.45 -3.22
CA TYR A 323 0.10 15.40 -2.13
C TYR A 323 -1.07 16.30 -2.51
N THR A 324 -2.20 16.17 -1.82
CA THR A 324 -3.41 16.93 -2.16
C THR A 324 -4.12 17.56 -0.98
N ALA A 325 -4.66 18.76 -1.19
CA ALA A 325 -5.55 19.41 -0.25
C ALA A 325 -6.73 20.06 -0.98
N THR A 326 -7.94 19.66 -0.60
CA THR A 326 -9.21 20.23 -1.09
C THR A 326 -9.95 20.88 0.06
N ALA A 327 -10.24 22.18 -0.06
CA ALA A 327 -10.83 22.97 1.03
C ALA A 327 -12.05 23.80 0.58
N GLY A 328 -13.10 23.80 1.39
CA GLY A 328 -14.32 24.55 1.12
C GLY A 328 -14.81 25.42 2.27
N GLY A 329 -15.31 26.61 1.93
CA GLY A 329 -15.82 27.60 2.88
C GLY A 329 -17.09 28.27 2.38
N VAL A 330 -18.21 28.11 3.10
CA VAL A 330 -19.50 28.67 2.67
C VAL A 330 -20.20 29.41 3.81
N GLY A 331 -20.59 30.67 3.57
CA GLY A 331 -21.26 31.51 4.57
C GLY A 331 -22.50 32.20 4.01
N ALA A 332 -23.64 32.09 4.69
CA ALA A 332 -24.89 32.75 4.30
C ALA A 332 -25.76 33.22 5.47
N ASP A 333 -26.53 34.29 5.25
CA ASP A 333 -27.54 34.79 6.20
C ASP A 333 -28.73 33.82 6.38
N LYS A 334 -29.06 32.99 5.39
CA LYS A 334 -30.10 31.96 5.50
C LYS A 334 -29.61 30.55 5.17
N PHE A 335 -29.23 30.27 3.92
CA PHE A 335 -28.93 28.90 3.47
C PHE A 335 -27.49 28.75 2.99
N ALA A 336 -26.72 27.83 3.57
CA ALA A 336 -25.35 27.53 3.17
C ALA A 336 -25.18 26.04 2.81
N PHE A 337 -24.61 25.75 1.65
CA PHE A 337 -24.33 24.39 1.19
C PHE A 337 -22.88 24.29 0.71
N GLY A 338 -22.08 23.41 1.31
CA GLY A 338 -20.65 23.27 1.03
C GLY A 338 -20.24 21.82 0.78
N GLY A 339 -19.25 21.60 -0.07
CA GLY A 339 -18.62 20.30 -0.26
C GLY A 339 -17.13 20.43 -0.62
N ALA A 340 -16.31 19.53 -0.09
CA ALA A 340 -14.91 19.36 -0.51
C ALA A 340 -14.66 17.87 -0.80
N VAL A 341 -14.18 17.56 -2.01
CA VAL A 341 -13.96 16.17 -2.47
C VAL A 341 -12.52 16.02 -2.98
N SER A 342 -11.75 15.15 -2.36
CA SER A 342 -10.39 14.78 -2.75
C SER A 342 -10.39 13.35 -3.26
N ILE A 343 -9.99 13.11 -4.51
CA ILE A 343 -9.94 11.79 -5.15
C ILE A 343 -8.53 11.56 -5.65
N ASN A 344 -7.86 10.51 -5.16
CA ASN A 344 -6.48 10.21 -5.51
C ASN A 344 -6.34 8.74 -5.83
N ASN A 345 -5.79 8.42 -7.00
CA ASN A 345 -5.52 7.04 -7.36
C ASN A 345 -4.11 6.91 -7.93
N ILE A 346 -3.38 5.91 -7.44
CA ILE A 346 -2.10 5.46 -7.98
C ILE A 346 -2.32 4.04 -8.49
N VAL A 347 -1.99 3.80 -9.76
CA VAL A 347 -2.09 2.48 -10.39
C VAL A 347 -0.80 2.18 -11.13
N ASN A 348 0.11 1.44 -10.49
CA ASN A 348 1.43 1.19 -11.04
C ASN A 348 1.62 -0.28 -11.42
N THR A 349 2.39 -0.49 -12.49
CA THR A 349 2.91 -1.79 -12.89
C THR A 349 4.43 -1.68 -13.00
N THR A 350 5.14 -2.42 -12.15
CA THR A 350 6.60 -2.39 -12.06
C THR A 350 7.14 -3.79 -12.29
N GLN A 351 7.94 -3.96 -13.34
CA GLN A 351 8.36 -5.29 -13.80
C GLN A 351 9.85 -5.35 -14.14
N ALA A 352 10.54 -6.33 -13.57
CA ALA A 352 11.91 -6.69 -13.95
C ALA A 352 11.95 -8.15 -14.37
N TYR A 353 12.50 -8.48 -15.54
CA TYR A 353 12.56 -9.89 -15.93
C TYR A 353 13.67 -10.28 -16.90
N VAL A 354 14.03 -11.57 -16.85
CA VAL A 354 14.86 -12.25 -17.84
C VAL A 354 14.02 -13.37 -18.46
N ASN A 355 13.85 -13.33 -19.78
CA ASN A 355 12.94 -14.23 -20.49
C ASN A 355 13.59 -14.81 -21.75
N ASN A 356 13.48 -16.13 -21.95
CA ASN A 356 14.06 -16.83 -23.11
C ASN A 356 15.51 -16.43 -23.45
N ALA A 357 16.32 -16.10 -22.45
CA ALA A 357 17.65 -15.51 -22.62
C ALA A 357 18.76 -16.41 -22.07
N THR A 358 19.99 -16.19 -22.53
CA THR A 358 21.20 -16.80 -21.96
C THR A 358 22.01 -15.73 -21.23
N ILE A 359 22.24 -15.91 -19.93
CA ILE A 359 23.10 -15.04 -19.14
C ILE A 359 24.32 -15.85 -18.70
N THR A 360 25.51 -15.35 -19.00
CA THR A 360 26.79 -15.90 -18.54
C THR A 360 27.52 -14.84 -17.74
N ALA A 361 27.49 -14.95 -16.41
CA ALA A 361 28.11 -13.99 -15.52
C ALA A 361 29.32 -14.64 -14.83
N ILE A 362 30.49 -14.49 -15.45
CA ILE A 362 31.74 -15.09 -14.97
C ILE A 362 32.36 -14.12 -13.98
N GLY A 363 32.27 -14.38 -12.67
CA GLY A 363 32.86 -13.53 -11.63
C GLY A 363 34.29 -13.93 -11.26
N ALA A 364 35.01 -13.05 -10.57
CA ALA A 364 36.25 -13.39 -9.86
C ALA A 364 35.97 -14.03 -8.48
N GLY A 365 34.69 -14.16 -8.09
CA GLY A 365 34.22 -14.74 -6.84
C GLY A 365 34.04 -13.73 -5.71
N GLY A 366 33.92 -12.43 -6.02
CA GLY A 366 33.59 -11.40 -5.04
C GLY A 366 32.13 -11.48 -4.59
N ALA A 367 31.81 -11.02 -3.37
CA ALA A 367 30.43 -10.96 -2.84
C ALA A 367 29.48 -10.04 -3.67
N GLU A 368 30.08 -9.29 -4.58
CA GLU A 368 29.52 -8.26 -5.44
C GLU A 368 29.25 -8.76 -6.89
N ASP A 369 29.57 -10.02 -7.17
CA ASP A 369 29.50 -10.68 -8.49
C ASP A 369 28.14 -11.39 -8.67
N LYS A 370 27.03 -10.66 -8.51
CA LYS A 370 25.67 -11.23 -8.54
C LYS A 370 24.91 -10.89 -9.83
N VAL A 371 23.99 -11.79 -10.21
CA VAL A 371 22.90 -11.46 -11.13
C VAL A 371 21.71 -11.00 -10.28
N THR A 372 21.15 -9.84 -10.60
CA THR A 372 20.02 -9.25 -9.86
C THR A 372 18.88 -8.96 -10.81
N VAL A 373 17.67 -9.37 -10.46
CA VAL A 373 16.41 -9.03 -11.12
C VAL A 373 15.47 -8.43 -10.07
N ALA A 374 15.37 -7.10 -9.99
CA ALA A 374 14.63 -6.44 -8.92
C ALA A 374 13.55 -5.49 -9.45
N ALA A 375 12.33 -5.64 -8.95
CA ALA A 375 11.22 -4.73 -9.15
C ALA A 375 10.82 -4.12 -7.81
N VAL A 376 10.82 -2.79 -7.70
CA VAL A 376 10.53 -2.07 -6.45
C VAL A 376 9.51 -0.97 -6.71
N ASP A 377 8.43 -0.93 -5.94
CA ASP A 377 7.42 0.12 -5.98
C ASP A 377 7.25 0.77 -4.61
N ARG A 378 7.35 2.10 -4.58
CA ARG A 378 7.04 2.90 -3.40
C ARG A 378 5.97 3.90 -3.79
N SER A 379 4.79 3.77 -3.19
CA SER A 379 3.62 4.57 -3.56
C SER A 379 3.03 5.26 -2.34
N GLU A 380 2.84 6.57 -2.42
CA GLU A 380 2.37 7.40 -1.30
C GLU A 380 1.19 8.31 -1.69
N ILE A 381 0.16 8.37 -0.84
CA ILE A 381 -0.92 9.37 -0.95
C ILE A 381 -1.09 10.10 0.38
N ASP A 382 -0.89 11.42 0.34
CA ASP A 382 -1.26 12.35 1.40
C ASP A 382 -2.46 13.19 0.94
N SER A 383 -3.61 13.01 1.59
CA SER A 383 -4.87 13.60 1.16
C SER A 383 -5.60 14.34 2.28
N LEU A 384 -6.05 15.55 1.98
CA LEU A 384 -6.89 16.34 2.86
C LEU A 384 -8.17 16.78 2.13
N ALA A 385 -9.32 16.53 2.74
CA ALA A 385 -10.60 17.14 2.38
C ALA A 385 -11.18 17.88 3.60
N GLY A 386 -11.38 19.20 3.48
CA GLY A 386 -11.90 20.02 4.57
C GLY A 386 -13.04 20.91 4.11
N ASN A 387 -14.17 20.92 4.82
CA ASN A 387 -15.27 21.83 4.51
C ASN A 387 -15.81 22.52 5.76
N GLY A 388 -16.10 23.82 5.65
CA GLY A 388 -16.79 24.57 6.68
C GLY A 388 -17.97 25.39 6.15
N THR A 389 -19.15 25.21 6.75
CA THR A 389 -20.36 25.95 6.39
C THR A 389 -20.98 26.72 7.56
N TRP A 390 -21.50 27.91 7.28
CA TRP A 390 -22.28 28.71 8.22
C TRP A 390 -23.53 29.29 7.56
N GLY A 391 -24.72 28.92 8.04
CA GLY A 391 -26.00 29.39 7.50
C GLY A 391 -26.95 29.92 8.58
N GLY A 392 -27.52 31.11 8.43
CA GLY A 392 -28.39 31.66 9.48
C GLY A 392 -29.71 30.91 9.71
N LYS A 393 -30.21 30.11 8.75
CA LYS A 393 -31.34 29.18 8.94
C LYS A 393 -30.93 27.72 8.79
N PHE A 394 -30.16 27.40 7.76
CA PHE A 394 -29.77 26.03 7.44
C PHE A 394 -28.35 26.02 6.90
N SER A 395 -27.52 25.09 7.37
CA SER A 395 -26.22 24.79 6.78
C SER A 395 -26.06 23.28 6.57
N ALA A 396 -25.47 22.90 5.45
CA ALA A 396 -25.01 21.54 5.21
C ALA A 396 -23.61 21.56 4.58
N GLY A 397 -22.69 20.80 5.16
CA GLY A 397 -21.31 20.65 4.69
C GLY A 397 -20.91 19.19 4.61
N ALA A 398 -20.13 18.82 3.59
CA ALA A 398 -19.53 17.49 3.49
C ALA A 398 -18.06 17.56 3.09
N ALA A 399 -17.23 16.70 3.67
CA ALA A 399 -15.85 16.45 3.26
C ALA A 399 -15.69 14.98 2.87
N ILE A 400 -15.13 14.70 1.70
CA ILE A 400 -14.93 13.34 1.18
C ILE A 400 -13.49 13.22 0.71
N ALA A 401 -12.73 12.26 1.24
CA ALA A 401 -11.40 11.90 0.78
C ALA A 401 -11.41 10.43 0.36
N GLN A 402 -11.14 10.18 -0.93
CA GLN A 402 -11.07 8.84 -1.53
C GLN A 402 -9.67 8.62 -2.06
N ASN A 403 -9.00 7.57 -1.58
CA ASN A 403 -7.61 7.27 -1.95
C ASN A 403 -7.47 5.79 -2.30
N GLY A 404 -6.84 5.50 -3.43
CA GLY A 404 -6.58 4.14 -3.91
C GLY A 404 -5.13 3.97 -4.35
N ILE A 405 -4.46 2.92 -3.88
CA ILE A 405 -3.17 2.46 -4.41
C ILE A 405 -3.34 1.04 -4.92
N LEU A 406 -3.05 0.82 -6.19
CA LEU A 406 -3.13 -0.48 -6.84
C LEU A 406 -1.79 -0.77 -7.53
N ASN A 407 -0.96 -1.60 -6.90
CA ASN A 407 0.39 -1.88 -7.40
C ASN A 407 0.53 -3.35 -7.83
N THR A 408 1.12 -3.54 -9.01
CA THR A 408 1.53 -4.87 -9.50
C THR A 408 3.04 -4.87 -9.69
N VAL A 409 3.75 -5.61 -8.85
CA VAL A 409 5.21 -5.71 -8.85
C VAL A 409 5.63 -7.13 -9.19
N ARG A 410 6.41 -7.31 -10.26
CA ARG A 410 6.83 -8.64 -10.72
C ARG A 410 8.31 -8.69 -11.05
N ALA A 411 9.03 -9.62 -10.43
CA ALA A 411 10.42 -9.91 -10.73
C ALA A 411 10.58 -11.39 -11.10
N PHE A 412 11.09 -11.72 -12.29
CA PHE A 412 11.15 -13.14 -12.67
C PHE A 412 12.21 -13.54 -13.68
N VAL A 413 12.54 -14.82 -13.66
CA VAL A 413 13.33 -15.53 -14.68
C VAL A 413 12.46 -16.62 -15.29
N SER A 414 12.29 -16.62 -16.61
CA SER A 414 11.46 -17.61 -17.31
C SER A 414 12.08 -18.10 -18.61
N GLY A 415 11.98 -19.40 -18.91
CA GLY A 415 12.51 -20.01 -20.14
C GLY A 415 14.00 -19.75 -20.40
N SER A 416 14.79 -19.39 -19.38
CA SER A 416 16.13 -18.83 -19.54
C SER A 416 17.23 -19.75 -19.01
N THR A 417 18.45 -19.59 -19.52
CA THR A 417 19.65 -20.25 -19.00
C THR A 417 20.56 -19.23 -18.33
N LEU A 418 20.79 -19.38 -17.03
CA LEU A 418 21.70 -18.53 -16.25
C LEU A 418 22.86 -19.40 -15.76
N ASP A 419 24.08 -19.10 -16.19
CA ASP A 419 25.31 -19.73 -15.70
C ASP A 419 26.22 -18.68 -15.05
N MET A 420 26.41 -18.84 -13.75
CA MET A 420 27.16 -17.95 -12.88
C MET A 420 28.22 -18.72 -12.08
N ALA A 421 28.43 -20.00 -12.41
CA ALA A 421 29.27 -20.90 -11.63
C ALA A 421 30.67 -21.10 -12.23
N THR A 422 30.89 -20.78 -13.50
CA THR A 422 32.13 -21.15 -14.20
C THR A 422 33.25 -20.10 -14.07
N SER A 423 34.39 -20.50 -13.49
CA SER A 423 35.72 -19.95 -13.84
C SER A 423 36.75 -21.07 -13.98
N GLY A 424 36.60 -21.93 -14.98
CA GLY A 424 37.59 -22.97 -15.26
C GLY A 424 37.94 -23.88 -14.05
N SER A 425 39.18 -24.37 -14.01
CA SER A 425 39.65 -25.46 -13.13
C SER A 425 39.81 -25.13 -11.62
N SER A 426 39.14 -24.10 -11.10
CA SER A 426 39.36 -23.56 -9.74
C SER A 426 38.35 -24.01 -8.67
N GLY A 427 37.25 -24.67 -9.05
CA GLY A 427 36.12 -24.96 -8.14
C GLY A 427 35.04 -23.85 -8.16
N PRO A 428 33.95 -23.99 -7.37
CA PRO A 428 32.80 -23.08 -7.40
C PRO A 428 33.14 -21.64 -6.99
N LEU A 429 32.57 -20.66 -7.69
CA LEU A 429 32.67 -19.24 -7.37
C LEU A 429 31.67 -18.85 -6.26
N THR A 430 32.08 -18.95 -4.99
CA THR A 430 31.17 -18.77 -3.83
C THR A 430 30.51 -17.39 -3.71
N GLY A 431 31.02 -16.36 -4.40
CA GLY A 431 30.42 -15.01 -4.45
C GLY A 431 29.39 -14.80 -5.56
N SER A 432 29.27 -15.74 -6.50
CA SER A 432 28.46 -15.58 -7.71
C SER A 432 27.04 -16.16 -7.54
N GLY A 433 26.12 -15.33 -7.04
CA GLY A 433 24.76 -15.71 -6.66
C GLY A 433 23.65 -14.94 -7.38
N LEU A 434 22.41 -15.44 -7.35
CA LEU A 434 21.24 -14.84 -7.99
C LEU A 434 20.33 -14.20 -6.94
N GLU A 435 19.84 -13.00 -7.24
CA GLU A 435 18.79 -12.33 -6.45
C GLU A 435 17.62 -11.93 -7.35
N ILE A 436 16.42 -12.38 -6.99
CA ILE A 436 15.16 -11.97 -7.62
C ILE A 436 14.28 -11.36 -6.54
N SER A 437 13.88 -10.10 -6.69
CA SER A 437 13.18 -9.36 -5.65
C SER A 437 12.01 -8.54 -6.18
N ALA A 438 10.81 -8.73 -5.62
CA ALA A 438 9.61 -7.95 -5.89
C ALA A 438 9.14 -7.26 -4.60
N ILE A 439 9.33 -5.94 -4.50
CA ILE A 439 9.07 -5.18 -3.27
C ILE A 439 8.03 -4.10 -3.52
N SER A 440 6.99 -3.98 -2.68
CA SER A 440 5.99 -2.91 -2.78
C SER A 440 5.59 -2.36 -1.41
N ASN A 441 5.97 -1.12 -1.06
CA ASN A 441 5.46 -0.47 0.15
C ASN A 441 4.52 0.70 -0.19
N SER A 442 3.27 0.55 0.21
CA SER A 442 2.18 1.47 -0.14
C SER A 442 1.67 2.19 1.10
N VAL A 443 1.62 3.52 1.07
CA VAL A 443 1.21 4.32 2.22
C VAL A 443 0.10 5.31 1.83
N ILE A 444 -0.99 5.31 2.60
CA ILE A 444 -2.06 6.31 2.48
C ILE A 444 -2.22 7.03 3.83
N ARG A 445 -2.13 8.36 3.82
CA ARG A 445 -2.46 9.19 4.98
C ARG A 445 -3.54 10.19 4.58
N THR A 446 -4.66 10.16 5.29
CA THR A 446 -5.83 10.94 4.88
C THR A 446 -6.59 11.56 6.03
N ILE A 447 -7.11 12.75 5.78
CA ILE A 447 -7.96 13.50 6.70
C ILE A 447 -9.18 14.02 5.94
N ALA A 448 -10.37 13.66 6.41
CA ALA A 448 -11.63 14.27 6.03
C ALA A 448 -12.21 15.04 7.24
N ALA A 449 -12.53 16.32 7.07
CA ALA A 449 -13.02 17.18 8.16
C ALA A 449 -14.21 18.04 7.73
N GLY A 450 -15.38 17.79 8.33
CA GLY A 450 -16.62 18.51 8.04
C GLY A 450 -17.09 19.42 9.19
N PHE A 451 -17.39 20.68 8.90
CA PHE A 451 -17.98 21.63 9.85
C PHE A 451 -19.29 22.24 9.32
N ALA A 452 -20.32 22.28 10.17
CA ALA A 452 -21.61 22.90 9.88
C ALA A 452 -22.16 23.71 11.07
N GLY A 453 -22.45 25.00 10.85
CA GLY A 453 -22.98 25.91 11.86
C GLY A 453 -24.24 26.66 11.42
N SER A 454 -25.26 26.76 12.28
CA SER A 454 -26.47 27.55 11.96
C SER A 454 -27.25 28.08 13.17
N LYS A 455 -28.23 28.97 12.95
CA LYS A 455 -29.21 29.34 14.01
C LYS A 455 -30.39 28.38 14.09
N GLN A 456 -30.59 27.44 13.15
CA GLN A 456 -31.69 26.47 13.24
C GLN A 456 -31.26 25.04 12.88
N TRP A 457 -30.79 24.77 11.67
CA TRP A 457 -30.45 23.41 11.19
C TRP A 457 -29.01 23.31 10.68
N ALA A 458 -28.21 22.37 11.19
CA ALA A 458 -26.85 22.11 10.70
C ALA A 458 -26.66 20.61 10.40
N LEU A 459 -26.14 20.29 9.21
CA LEU A 459 -25.78 18.93 8.81
C LEU A 459 -24.30 18.88 8.42
N SER A 460 -23.52 17.99 9.03
CA SER A 460 -22.11 17.78 8.70
C SER A 460 -21.85 16.33 8.32
N GLY A 461 -21.03 16.11 7.29
CA GLY A 461 -20.57 14.78 6.89
C GLY A 461 -19.06 14.77 6.65
N SER A 462 -18.41 13.68 7.03
CA SER A 462 -17.00 13.44 6.73
C SER A 462 -16.78 11.97 6.39
N PHE A 463 -16.19 11.70 5.23
CA PHE A 463 -15.98 10.36 4.70
C PHE A 463 -14.53 10.22 4.24
N SER A 464 -13.83 9.23 4.79
CA SER A 464 -12.46 8.87 4.45
C SER A 464 -12.44 7.41 3.97
N GLU A 465 -12.19 7.19 2.69
CA GLU A 465 -12.21 5.88 2.04
C GLU A 465 -10.84 5.58 1.45
N ASN A 466 -10.19 4.51 1.92
CA ASN A 466 -8.82 4.18 1.53
C ASN A 466 -8.70 2.71 1.15
N ILE A 467 -8.08 2.44 0.01
CA ILE A 467 -7.89 1.09 -0.50
C ILE A 467 -6.43 0.94 -0.93
N ILE A 468 -5.76 -0.09 -0.42
CA ILE A 468 -4.46 -0.55 -0.91
C ILE A 468 -4.62 -1.98 -1.42
N LEU A 469 -4.34 -2.20 -2.71
CA LEU A 469 -4.27 -3.52 -3.33
C LEU A 469 -2.87 -3.72 -3.90
N ASN A 470 -2.07 -4.59 -3.28
CA ASN A 470 -0.73 -4.91 -3.77
C ASN A 470 -0.68 -6.36 -4.27
N THR A 471 -0.09 -6.56 -5.45
CA THR A 471 0.30 -7.87 -5.95
C THR A 471 1.81 -7.89 -6.16
N MET A 472 2.50 -8.81 -5.49
CA MET A 472 3.95 -8.99 -5.57
C MET A 472 4.25 -10.43 -5.99
N GLU A 473 4.97 -10.62 -7.09
CA GLU A 473 5.38 -11.94 -7.55
C GLU A 473 6.88 -11.98 -7.87
N ALA A 474 7.61 -12.84 -7.18
CA ALA A 474 9.00 -13.17 -7.47
C ALA A 474 9.12 -14.64 -7.87
N TYR A 475 9.66 -14.96 -9.05
CA TYR A 475 9.75 -16.37 -9.45
C TYR A 475 10.81 -16.77 -10.47
N ILE A 476 11.16 -18.06 -10.44
CA ILE A 476 11.91 -18.77 -11.49
C ILE A 476 10.99 -19.84 -12.08
N ASP A 477 10.74 -19.85 -13.39
CA ASP A 477 9.78 -20.78 -14.01
C ASP A 477 10.07 -21.06 -15.50
N GLY A 478 9.14 -21.72 -16.20
CA GLY A 478 9.10 -21.83 -17.66
C GLY A 478 10.18 -22.72 -18.27
N GLY A 479 10.67 -23.71 -17.53
CA GLY A 479 11.75 -24.61 -17.93
C GLY A 479 13.15 -24.00 -17.78
N SER A 480 13.31 -22.95 -16.97
CA SER A 480 14.61 -22.29 -16.79
C SER A 480 15.68 -23.23 -16.21
N THR A 481 16.93 -23.02 -16.60
CA THR A 481 18.12 -23.68 -16.04
C THR A 481 19.02 -22.64 -15.38
N VAL A 482 19.14 -22.69 -14.06
CA VAL A 482 19.90 -21.72 -13.26
C VAL A 482 21.00 -22.45 -12.49
N THR A 483 22.26 -22.06 -12.70
CA THR A 483 23.41 -22.56 -11.94
C THR A 483 24.19 -21.39 -11.35
N ALA A 484 24.19 -21.28 -10.02
CA ALA A 484 24.91 -20.26 -9.28
C ALA A 484 26.07 -20.87 -8.47
N GLY A 485 27.19 -20.16 -8.39
CA GLY A 485 28.31 -20.56 -7.54
C GLY A 485 28.04 -20.33 -6.04
N GLY A 486 27.30 -19.27 -5.72
CA GLY A 486 26.86 -18.89 -4.37
C GLY A 486 25.34 -18.97 -4.18
N ASP A 487 24.80 -18.11 -3.33
CA ASP A 487 23.40 -18.15 -2.90
C ASP A 487 22.41 -17.81 -4.04
N ILE A 488 21.20 -18.36 -3.94
CA ILE A 488 20.04 -17.98 -4.77
C ILE A 488 18.93 -17.48 -3.84
N SER A 489 18.44 -16.27 -4.09
CA SER A 489 17.38 -15.64 -3.30
C SER A 489 16.20 -15.23 -4.19
N VAL A 490 14.98 -15.61 -3.80
CA VAL A 490 13.72 -15.23 -4.44
C VAL A 490 12.81 -14.61 -3.38
N VAL A 491 12.62 -13.29 -3.44
CA VAL A 491 11.93 -12.53 -2.38
C VAL A 491 10.76 -11.73 -2.94
N ALA A 492 9.61 -11.85 -2.31
CA ALA A 492 8.47 -10.98 -2.51
C ALA A 492 8.03 -10.40 -1.16
N GLN A 493 7.98 -9.07 -1.01
CA GLN A 493 7.63 -8.45 0.28
C GLN A 493 7.03 -7.04 0.17
N ASP A 494 6.19 -6.65 1.13
CA ASP A 494 5.49 -5.36 1.12
C ASP A 494 6.11 -4.27 2.04
N PHE A 495 7.34 -4.50 2.49
CA PHE A 495 8.08 -3.59 3.37
C PHE A 495 9.56 -3.49 2.96
N THR A 496 10.25 -2.50 3.50
CA THR A 496 11.70 -2.37 3.36
C THR A 496 12.28 -1.99 4.72
N ASP A 497 13.35 -2.69 5.10
CA ASP A 497 14.16 -2.40 6.28
C ASP A 497 15.50 -1.78 5.82
N ASP A 498 15.45 -0.49 5.45
CA ASP A 498 16.62 0.22 4.95
C ASP A 498 17.15 1.16 6.03
N SER A 499 18.24 0.73 6.67
CA SER A 499 19.26 1.42 7.50
C SER A 499 18.91 2.63 8.41
N ASN A 500 17.67 3.10 8.54
CA ASN A 500 17.13 4.07 9.51
C ASN A 500 15.60 4.33 9.38
N ILE A 501 14.92 3.83 8.34
CA ILE A 501 13.47 4.05 8.13
C ILE A 501 12.80 2.72 7.76
N PHE A 502 12.06 2.15 8.71
CA PHE A 502 11.18 1.02 8.47
C PHE A 502 9.93 1.50 7.71
N THR A 503 9.73 1.06 6.47
CA THR A 503 8.54 1.40 5.68
C THR A 503 7.75 0.14 5.35
N ARG A 504 6.46 0.12 5.68
CA ARG A 504 5.54 -1.01 5.47
C ARG A 504 4.27 -0.55 4.75
N THR A 505 3.40 -1.48 4.36
CA THR A 505 2.08 -1.12 3.86
C THR A 505 1.22 -0.53 4.99
N GLN A 506 0.73 0.70 4.81
CA GLN A 506 0.07 1.45 5.88
C GLN A 506 -1.08 2.35 5.41
N ILE A 507 -2.17 2.38 6.17
CA ILE A 507 -3.24 3.38 6.06
C ILE A 507 -3.39 4.13 7.39
N ASP A 508 -3.20 5.46 7.37
CA ASP A 508 -3.59 6.37 8.45
C ASP A 508 -4.82 7.18 8.01
N SER A 509 -5.97 6.98 8.65
CA SER A 509 -7.25 7.52 8.20
C SER A 509 -8.00 8.22 9.32
N LEU A 510 -8.37 9.48 9.09
CA LEU A 510 -9.18 10.28 10.02
C LEU A 510 -10.41 10.87 9.33
N ALA A 511 -11.59 10.59 9.88
CA ALA A 511 -12.82 11.29 9.56
C ALA A 511 -13.33 12.05 10.79
N GLY A 512 -13.50 13.37 10.68
CA GLY A 512 -13.97 14.23 11.77
C GLY A 512 -15.17 15.09 11.36
N THR A 513 -16.19 15.20 12.22
CA THR A 513 -17.25 16.20 12.05
C THR A 513 -17.56 17.02 13.29
N ILE A 514 -17.97 18.28 13.05
CA ILE A 514 -18.54 19.17 14.07
C ILE A 514 -19.80 19.83 13.50
N ALA A 515 -20.95 19.66 14.17
CA ALA A 515 -22.23 20.26 13.81
C ALA A 515 -22.84 21.06 14.98
N GLY A 516 -23.22 22.32 14.74
CA GLY A 516 -23.78 23.21 15.75
C GLY A 516 -25.01 23.98 15.26
N ALA A 517 -26.13 23.94 15.99
CA ALA A 517 -27.37 24.59 15.56
C ALA A 517 -28.29 25.08 16.69
N GLY A 518 -29.11 26.10 16.42
CA GLY A 518 -30.11 26.55 17.39
C GLY A 518 -31.32 25.61 17.59
N LYS A 519 -31.61 24.70 16.64
CA LYS A 519 -32.68 23.70 16.77
C LYS A 519 -32.19 22.27 16.56
N VAL A 520 -31.66 21.93 15.39
CA VAL A 520 -31.29 20.57 15.02
C VAL A 520 -29.88 20.55 14.44
N SER A 521 -28.99 19.73 15.01
CA SER A 521 -27.68 19.42 14.43
C SER A 521 -27.56 17.92 14.18
N ALA A 522 -27.02 17.54 13.04
CA ALA A 522 -26.65 16.17 12.75
C ALA A 522 -25.23 16.09 12.16
N GLY A 523 -24.44 15.13 12.63
CA GLY A 523 -23.11 14.80 12.12
C GLY A 523 -22.98 13.31 11.81
N LEU A 524 -22.14 12.98 10.82
CA LEU A 524 -21.69 11.62 10.55
C LEU A 524 -20.23 11.64 10.09
N ALA A 525 -19.36 10.94 10.82
CA ALA A 525 -17.98 10.65 10.46
C ALA A 525 -17.81 9.17 10.12
N GLU A 526 -17.22 8.86 8.97
CA GLU A 526 -16.96 7.50 8.51
C GLU A 526 -15.53 7.36 7.97
N ALA A 527 -14.79 6.36 8.47
CA ALA A 527 -13.48 6.00 7.97
C ALA A 527 -13.44 4.51 7.58
N THR A 528 -13.34 4.23 6.28
CA THR A 528 -13.35 2.89 5.70
C THR A 528 -12.00 2.59 5.04
N ASN A 529 -11.34 1.52 5.45
CA ASN A 529 -9.99 1.18 5.02
C ASN A 529 -9.90 -0.30 4.65
N LEU A 530 -9.29 -0.59 3.51
CA LEU A 530 -9.08 -1.94 2.99
C LEU A 530 -7.63 -2.11 2.55
N VAL A 531 -6.95 -3.13 3.08
CA VAL A 531 -5.63 -3.56 2.61
C VAL A 531 -5.75 -5.00 2.14
N ILE A 532 -5.44 -5.23 0.86
CA ILE A 532 -5.32 -6.58 0.29
C ILE A 532 -3.91 -6.75 -0.26
N ASN A 533 -3.19 -7.73 0.27
CA ASN A 533 -1.87 -8.10 -0.21
C ASN A 533 -1.91 -9.52 -0.80
N ASN A 534 -1.41 -9.67 -2.03
CA ASN A 534 -1.17 -10.97 -2.65
C ASN A 534 0.33 -11.09 -2.94
N ILE A 535 1.03 -11.93 -2.19
CA ILE A 535 2.48 -12.03 -2.20
C ILE A 535 2.87 -13.47 -2.51
N GLY A 536 3.59 -13.67 -3.62
CA GLY A 536 4.05 -14.97 -4.06
C GLY A 536 5.54 -14.99 -4.37
N ALA A 537 6.29 -15.86 -3.70
CA ALA A 537 7.67 -16.20 -4.06
C ALA A 537 7.71 -17.67 -4.46
N ARG A 538 8.18 -17.99 -5.68
CA ARG A 538 8.15 -19.39 -6.13
C ARG A 538 9.29 -19.82 -7.05
N ILE A 539 9.64 -21.10 -6.96
CA ILE A 539 10.37 -21.83 -8.00
C ILE A 539 9.41 -22.84 -8.64
N GLY A 540 9.13 -22.62 -9.92
CA GLY A 540 8.23 -23.39 -10.77
C GLY A 540 8.93 -24.53 -11.53
N GLU A 541 8.46 -24.83 -12.75
CA GLU A 541 9.05 -25.84 -13.64
C GLU A 541 10.46 -25.39 -14.04
N SER A 542 11.50 -25.77 -13.31
CA SER A 542 12.89 -25.34 -13.56
C SER A 542 13.93 -26.27 -12.93
N VAL A 543 15.16 -26.19 -13.43
CA VAL A 543 16.34 -26.81 -12.82
C VAL A 543 17.18 -25.71 -12.17
N VAL A 544 17.22 -25.68 -10.85
CA VAL A 544 17.91 -24.64 -10.07
C VAL A 544 18.98 -25.29 -9.20
N LYS A 545 20.22 -24.83 -9.33
CA LYS A 545 21.37 -25.35 -8.60
C LYS A 545 22.22 -24.23 -7.99
N SER A 546 22.42 -24.27 -6.67
CA SER A 546 23.50 -23.54 -5.99
C SER A 546 24.66 -24.51 -5.68
N GLU A 547 25.88 -24.20 -6.15
CA GLU A 547 27.02 -25.10 -6.02
C GLU A 547 27.71 -25.07 -4.66
N ALA A 548 27.68 -23.93 -3.96
CA ALA A 548 28.32 -23.77 -2.66
C ALA A 548 27.51 -22.95 -1.64
N GLY A 549 26.34 -22.43 -2.01
CA GLY A 549 25.50 -21.56 -1.17
C GLY A 549 24.12 -22.12 -0.86
N ASP A 550 23.28 -21.24 -0.32
CA ASP A 550 21.91 -21.51 0.11
C ASP A 550 20.89 -21.17 -1.00
N ILE A 551 19.67 -21.68 -0.86
CA ILE A 551 18.51 -21.25 -1.65
C ILE A 551 17.43 -20.75 -0.69
N THR A 552 17.10 -19.46 -0.80
CA THR A 552 16.07 -18.82 0.03
C THR A 552 14.89 -18.36 -0.81
N ILE A 553 13.68 -18.68 -0.39
CA ILE A 553 12.42 -18.25 -0.99
C ILE A 553 11.57 -17.59 0.09
N SER A 554 11.31 -16.29 -0.02
CA SER A 554 10.62 -15.53 1.04
C SER A 554 9.45 -14.74 0.49
N ALA A 555 8.26 -14.93 1.10
CA ALA A 555 7.06 -14.15 0.86
C ALA A 555 6.64 -13.49 2.18
N LEU A 556 6.72 -12.16 2.31
CA LEU A 556 6.58 -11.47 3.60
C LEU A 556 5.60 -10.28 3.52
N SER A 557 4.64 -10.19 4.45
CA SER A 557 3.70 -9.07 4.55
C SER A 557 3.72 -8.40 5.92
N GLU A 558 3.78 -7.07 5.94
CA GLU A 558 3.57 -6.19 7.07
C GLU A 558 2.56 -5.10 6.71
N ALA A 559 1.35 -5.22 7.25
CA ALA A 559 0.24 -4.32 6.98
C ALA A 559 -0.28 -3.67 8.28
N LYS A 560 -0.47 -2.34 8.24
CA LYS A 560 -1.05 -1.58 9.36
C LYS A 560 -2.19 -0.67 8.91
N ILE A 561 -3.28 -0.65 9.68
CA ILE A 561 -4.34 0.36 9.58
C ILE A 561 -4.46 1.10 10.92
N LEU A 562 -4.29 2.42 10.89
CA LEU A 562 -4.69 3.33 11.96
C LEU A 562 -5.93 4.10 11.49
N SER A 563 -7.08 3.88 12.12
CA SER A 563 -8.36 4.46 11.68
C SER A 563 -9.13 5.14 12.79
N MET A 564 -9.56 6.38 12.53
CA MET A 564 -10.25 7.23 13.49
C MET A 564 -11.49 7.87 12.86
N ALA A 565 -12.64 7.71 13.52
CA ALA A 565 -13.86 8.46 13.22
C ALA A 565 -14.32 9.20 14.49
N ALA A 566 -14.52 10.52 14.38
CA ALA A 566 -14.92 11.36 15.52
C ALA A 566 -16.00 12.38 15.15
N GLY A 567 -17.06 12.44 15.95
CA GLY A 567 -18.21 13.31 15.70
C GLY A 567 -18.63 14.13 16.91
N VAL A 568 -19.00 15.41 16.70
CA VAL A 568 -19.53 16.30 17.74
C VAL A 568 -20.76 17.07 17.25
N ALA A 569 -21.91 16.88 17.91
CA ALA A 569 -23.17 17.59 17.64
C ALA A 569 -23.66 18.41 18.85
N GLY A 570 -24.04 19.67 18.61
CA GLY A 570 -24.60 20.57 19.63
C GLY A 570 -25.86 21.32 19.16
N ALA A 571 -26.99 21.18 19.88
CA ALA A 571 -28.23 21.86 19.47
C ALA A 571 -29.24 22.28 20.56
N GLY A 572 -30.22 23.12 20.20
CA GLY A 572 -31.33 23.49 21.10
C GLY A 572 -32.38 22.39 21.29
N ASP A 573 -32.79 21.71 20.21
CA ASP A 573 -33.82 20.68 20.24
C ASP A 573 -33.26 19.27 20.02
N TRP A 574 -32.54 19.02 18.92
CA TRP A 574 -32.04 17.69 18.55
C TRP A 574 -30.55 17.73 18.19
N ALA A 575 -29.73 16.91 18.85
CA ALA A 575 -28.36 16.61 18.43
C ALA A 575 -28.29 15.12 18.05
N LEU A 576 -27.84 14.84 16.82
CA LEU A 576 -27.70 13.50 16.26
C LEU A 576 -26.24 13.34 15.80
N GLU A 577 -25.53 12.32 16.25
CA GLU A 577 -24.13 12.14 15.87
C GLU A 577 -23.79 10.67 15.61
N GLY A 578 -22.94 10.43 14.61
CA GLY A 578 -22.49 9.10 14.22
C GLY A 578 -20.99 9.07 13.95
N ALA A 579 -20.30 8.05 14.44
CA ALA A 579 -18.92 7.75 14.07
C ALA A 579 -18.77 6.25 13.76
N LEU A 580 -18.22 5.92 12.60
CA LEU A 580 -18.01 4.54 12.16
C LEU A 580 -16.60 4.37 11.58
N THR A 581 -15.88 3.35 12.05
CA THR A 581 -14.68 2.85 11.37
C THR A 581 -14.92 1.45 10.84
N ILE A 582 -14.45 1.17 9.63
CA ILE A 582 -14.50 -0.16 9.00
C ILE A 582 -13.11 -0.46 8.46
N ASN A 583 -12.51 -1.55 8.91
CA ASN A 583 -11.13 -1.89 8.57
C ASN A 583 -11.02 -3.38 8.23
N ASP A 584 -10.40 -3.68 7.11
CA ASP A 584 -10.16 -5.04 6.62
C ASP A 584 -8.70 -5.15 6.15
N ILE A 585 -7.96 -6.07 6.74
CA ILE A 585 -6.65 -6.51 6.25
C ILE A 585 -6.79 -7.97 5.82
N SER A 586 -6.58 -8.21 4.53
CA SER A 586 -6.65 -9.55 3.95
C SER A 586 -5.37 -9.88 3.17
N SER A 587 -4.58 -10.84 3.64
CA SER A 587 -3.30 -11.18 3.00
C SER A 587 -3.26 -12.64 2.53
N VAL A 588 -2.87 -12.85 1.28
CA VAL A 588 -2.49 -14.17 0.73
C VAL A 588 -0.99 -14.17 0.51
N VAL A 589 -0.27 -15.01 1.25
CA VAL A 589 1.21 -15.03 1.24
C VAL A 589 1.72 -16.45 1.04
N GLN A 590 2.43 -16.69 -0.06
CA GLN A 590 2.86 -18.03 -0.44
C GLN A 590 4.33 -18.08 -0.88
N ALA A 591 5.15 -18.83 -0.15
CA ALA A 591 6.46 -19.27 -0.59
C ALA A 591 6.38 -20.71 -1.08
N SER A 592 6.82 -21.01 -2.30
CA SER A 592 6.67 -22.37 -2.83
C SER A 592 7.78 -22.86 -3.75
N ILE A 593 7.99 -24.17 -3.73
CA ILE A 593 8.63 -24.91 -4.82
C ILE A 593 7.56 -25.83 -5.37
N ALA A 594 7.01 -25.50 -6.54
CA ALA A 594 5.81 -26.16 -7.04
C ALA A 594 5.86 -26.45 -8.53
N ASP A 595 5.33 -27.60 -8.92
CA ASP A 595 4.98 -27.91 -10.32
C ASP A 595 3.48 -27.61 -10.53
N PRO A 596 3.11 -26.51 -11.23
CA PRO A 596 1.72 -26.28 -11.59
C PRO A 596 1.32 -27.25 -12.71
N SER A 597 0.78 -28.40 -12.31
CA SER A 597 0.39 -29.48 -13.20
C SER A 597 -0.24 -29.02 -14.54
N THR A 598 0.50 -29.16 -15.64
CA THR A 598 -0.05 -29.38 -16.99
C THR A 598 0.75 -30.45 -17.73
N SER A 599 0.68 -31.69 -17.26
CA SER A 599 0.73 -32.92 -18.08
C SER A 599 1.84 -33.12 -19.14
N ASN A 600 2.95 -32.38 -19.14
CA ASN A 600 4.10 -32.64 -20.03
C ASN A 600 5.44 -32.02 -19.58
N GLY A 601 5.49 -31.34 -18.43
CA GLY A 601 6.72 -30.77 -17.87
C GLY A 601 7.56 -31.77 -17.08
N SER A 602 8.87 -31.55 -17.00
CA SER A 602 9.72 -32.26 -16.02
C SER A 602 9.51 -31.62 -14.65
N PRO A 603 9.43 -32.38 -13.54
CA PRO A 603 9.21 -31.81 -12.22
C PRO A 603 10.30 -30.79 -11.86
N ALA A 604 9.97 -29.78 -11.07
CA ALA A 604 10.94 -28.83 -10.54
C ALA A 604 12.08 -29.57 -9.81
N ARG A 605 13.34 -29.24 -10.14
CA ARG A 605 14.53 -29.83 -9.54
C ARG A 605 15.37 -28.74 -8.90
N VAL A 606 15.37 -28.71 -7.57
CA VAL A 606 16.10 -27.71 -6.78
C VAL A 606 17.21 -28.42 -6.01
N THR A 607 18.45 -27.94 -6.13
CA THR A 607 19.60 -28.52 -5.42
C THR A 607 20.50 -27.42 -4.85
N ALA A 608 20.83 -27.52 -3.57
CA ALA A 608 21.77 -26.61 -2.89
C ALA A 608 22.90 -27.39 -2.21
N PHE A 609 24.06 -26.76 -2.07
CA PHE A 609 25.07 -27.25 -1.14
C PHE A 609 24.66 -26.93 0.30
N GLY A 610 24.28 -25.68 0.57
CA GLY A 610 23.79 -25.24 1.87
C GLY A 610 22.30 -25.47 2.06
N ASP A 611 21.66 -24.60 2.83
CA ASP A 611 20.27 -24.73 3.26
C ASP A 611 19.29 -24.40 2.13
N ILE A 612 18.10 -25.00 2.17
CA ILE A 612 16.96 -24.60 1.35
C ILE A 612 15.83 -24.14 2.26
N THR A 613 15.51 -22.86 2.24
CA THR A 613 14.57 -22.23 3.16
C THR A 613 13.40 -21.59 2.43
N LEU A 614 12.17 -21.95 2.82
CA LEU A 614 10.94 -21.30 2.38
C LEU A 614 10.31 -20.59 3.59
N THR A 615 10.14 -19.28 3.50
CA THR A 615 9.55 -18.49 4.57
C THR A 615 8.35 -17.72 4.05
N SER A 616 7.21 -17.94 4.70
CA SER A 616 6.04 -17.09 4.56
C SER A 616 5.82 -16.39 5.90
N SER A 617 5.61 -15.08 5.91
CA SER A 617 5.33 -14.34 7.15
C SER A 617 4.27 -13.26 6.93
N VAL A 618 3.37 -13.07 7.90
CA VAL A 618 2.38 -12.00 7.92
C VAL A 618 2.35 -11.34 9.30
N ASN A 619 2.53 -10.02 9.35
CA ASN A 619 2.24 -9.17 10.49
C ASN A 619 1.11 -8.20 10.10
N ALA A 620 -0.03 -8.29 10.76
CA ALA A 620 -1.23 -7.53 10.41
C ALA A 620 -1.79 -6.80 11.62
N GLU A 621 -1.92 -5.47 11.53
CA GLU A 621 -2.25 -4.62 12.67
C GLU A 621 -3.41 -3.66 12.34
N ILE A 622 -4.45 -3.64 13.16
CA ILE A 622 -5.55 -2.69 13.09
C ILE A 622 -5.67 -1.94 14.43
N ASP A 623 -5.37 -0.65 14.43
CA ASP A 623 -5.58 0.27 15.56
C ASP A 623 -6.75 1.22 15.25
N THR A 624 -7.79 1.24 16.09
CA THR A 624 -9.03 1.96 15.75
C THR A 624 -9.68 2.75 16.88
N LEU A 625 -10.24 3.89 16.52
CA LEU A 625 -11.05 4.75 17.40
C LEU A 625 -12.34 5.21 16.70
N ALA A 626 -13.50 4.92 17.30
CA ALA A 626 -14.77 5.55 16.95
C ALA A 626 -15.32 6.33 18.15
N ALA A 627 -15.51 7.65 18.03
CA ALA A 627 -15.88 8.52 19.14
C ALA A 627 -17.03 9.48 18.79
N THR A 628 -18.03 9.62 19.66
CA THR A 628 -19.13 10.61 19.48
C THR A 628 -19.44 11.43 20.73
N ILE A 629 -19.80 12.70 20.53
CA ILE A 629 -20.35 13.58 21.56
C ILE A 629 -21.61 14.28 21.02
N ALA A 630 -22.77 14.04 21.63
CA ALA A 630 -24.03 14.70 21.28
C ALA A 630 -24.62 15.46 22.48
N ALA A 631 -24.86 16.76 22.34
CA ALA A 631 -25.42 17.60 23.41
C ALA A 631 -26.61 18.44 22.92
N ALA A 632 -27.77 18.33 23.58
CA ALA A 632 -28.94 19.12 23.19
C ALA A 632 -29.84 19.61 24.32
N GLY A 633 -30.58 20.69 24.10
CA GLY A 633 -31.59 21.17 25.06
C GLY A 633 -32.76 20.21 25.28
N LYS A 634 -33.13 19.37 24.30
CA LYS A 634 -34.23 18.39 24.44
C LYS A 634 -33.81 16.94 24.17
N TYR A 635 -33.28 16.62 23.00
CA TYR A 635 -33.03 15.26 22.53
C TYR A 635 -31.61 15.11 22.00
N ALA A 636 -30.83 14.17 22.54
CA ALA A 636 -29.48 13.87 22.04
C ALA A 636 -29.38 12.37 21.72
N VAL A 637 -28.84 12.03 20.56
CA VAL A 637 -28.57 10.65 20.17
C VAL A 637 -27.17 10.58 19.57
N GLY A 638 -26.34 9.68 20.09
CA GLY A 638 -25.05 9.34 19.50
C GLY A 638 -24.96 7.86 19.16
N ALA A 639 -24.16 7.54 18.13
CA ALA A 639 -23.83 6.18 17.76
C ALA A 639 -22.34 6.10 17.38
N ALA A 640 -21.59 5.20 18.01
CA ALA A 640 -20.19 4.93 17.66
C ALA A 640 -20.03 3.44 17.30
N GLY A 641 -19.19 3.12 16.32
CA GLY A 641 -18.80 1.73 16.10
C GLY A 641 -17.52 1.55 15.32
N ALA A 642 -16.88 0.42 15.55
CA ALA A 642 -15.66 0.01 14.87
C ALA A 642 -15.78 -1.45 14.43
N VAL A 643 -15.65 -1.70 13.13
CA VAL A 643 -15.70 -3.03 12.51
C VAL A 643 -14.31 -3.37 12.02
N ASN A 644 -13.74 -4.46 12.51
CA ASN A 644 -12.37 -4.85 12.19
C ASN A 644 -12.30 -6.32 11.79
N VAL A 645 -11.65 -6.59 10.66
CA VAL A 645 -11.41 -7.94 10.14
C VAL A 645 -9.95 -8.08 9.76
N ILE A 646 -9.31 -9.14 10.24
CA ILE A 646 -8.01 -9.60 9.76
C ILE A 646 -8.20 -11.03 9.25
N ALA A 647 -7.94 -11.26 7.96
CA ALA A 647 -8.09 -12.56 7.34
C ALA A 647 -6.84 -12.94 6.53
N ASN A 648 -6.07 -13.94 6.98
CA ASN A 648 -4.82 -14.31 6.31
C ASN A 648 -4.83 -15.76 5.84
N ALA A 649 -4.34 -15.98 4.62
CA ALA A 649 -4.03 -17.30 4.09
C ALA A 649 -2.54 -17.34 3.75
N ILE A 650 -1.79 -18.11 4.52
CA ILE A 650 -0.33 -18.13 4.48
C ILE A 650 0.17 -19.55 4.31
N GLY A 651 1.14 -19.77 3.41
CA GLY A 651 1.76 -21.07 3.35
C GLY A 651 3.10 -21.19 2.64
N SER A 652 3.96 -21.99 3.24
CA SER A 652 5.23 -22.46 2.69
C SER A 652 5.06 -23.89 2.20
N THR A 653 5.21 -24.13 0.90
CA THR A 653 4.85 -25.43 0.30
C THR A 653 5.88 -25.96 -0.69
N ILE A 654 6.26 -27.23 -0.55
CA ILE A 654 6.93 -28.01 -1.61
C ILE A 654 5.88 -28.96 -2.23
N SER A 655 5.64 -28.85 -3.53
CA SER A 655 4.62 -29.64 -4.23
C SER A 655 5.09 -30.17 -5.58
N GLY A 656 4.98 -31.49 -5.80
CA GLY A 656 5.33 -32.12 -7.09
C GLY A 656 6.81 -31.97 -7.49
N ALA A 657 7.72 -31.75 -6.54
CA ALA A 657 9.11 -31.38 -6.82
C ALA A 657 10.14 -32.38 -6.29
N THR A 658 11.37 -32.29 -6.81
CA THR A 658 12.56 -32.92 -6.22
C THR A 658 13.45 -31.85 -5.63
N VAL A 659 13.64 -31.88 -4.31
CA VAL A 659 14.41 -30.88 -3.55
C VAL A 659 15.51 -31.57 -2.76
N ILE A 660 16.76 -31.15 -2.98
CA ILE A 660 17.95 -31.80 -2.39
C ILE A 660 18.89 -30.75 -1.80
N SER A 661 19.08 -30.76 -0.48
CA SER A 661 20.24 -30.10 0.16
C SER A 661 21.33 -31.15 0.40
N THR A 662 22.54 -30.89 -0.09
CA THR A 662 23.66 -31.85 -0.03
C THR A 662 24.61 -31.65 1.16
N GLY A 663 24.53 -30.51 1.84
CA GLY A 663 25.34 -30.17 3.01
C GLY A 663 24.59 -29.45 4.13
N GLY A 664 23.32 -29.07 3.93
CA GLY A 664 22.50 -28.32 4.89
C GLY A 664 21.10 -28.89 5.16
N ASP A 665 20.26 -28.03 5.70
CA ASP A 665 18.88 -28.29 6.11
C ASP A 665 17.87 -27.95 5.00
N ILE A 666 16.63 -28.42 5.16
CA ILE A 666 15.47 -27.97 4.39
C ILE A 666 14.40 -27.49 5.36
N ALA A 667 14.06 -26.20 5.33
CA ALA A 667 13.16 -25.58 6.30
C ALA A 667 11.99 -24.85 5.62
N LEU A 668 10.77 -25.12 6.07
CA LEU A 668 9.55 -24.44 5.63
C LEU A 668 8.89 -23.78 6.84
N ALA A 669 8.89 -22.45 6.90
CA ALA A 669 8.28 -21.68 7.98
C ALA A 669 7.11 -20.85 7.48
N SER A 670 5.98 -20.86 8.20
CA SER A 670 4.81 -20.01 7.97
C SER A 670 4.35 -19.41 9.29
N THR A 671 4.44 -18.09 9.45
CA THR A 671 4.14 -17.39 10.71
C THR A 671 3.15 -16.26 10.48
N VAL A 672 2.12 -16.15 11.32
CA VAL A 672 1.19 -15.02 11.33
C VAL A 672 1.14 -14.36 12.71
N LYS A 673 1.09 -13.03 12.74
CA LYS A 673 0.99 -12.18 13.94
C LYS A 673 -0.15 -11.15 13.76
N PRO A 674 -1.41 -11.54 13.97
CA PRO A 674 -2.54 -10.65 13.77
C PRO A 674 -2.83 -9.86 15.06
N THR A 675 -3.15 -8.57 14.94
CA THR A 675 -3.51 -7.73 16.08
C THR A 675 -4.62 -6.74 15.76
N ILE A 676 -5.67 -6.71 16.58
CA ILE A 676 -6.75 -5.73 16.56
C ILE A 676 -6.80 -5.02 17.90
N ARG A 677 -6.65 -3.70 17.89
CA ARG A 677 -6.83 -2.83 19.05
C ARG A 677 -7.92 -1.84 18.71
N SER A 678 -9.06 -1.96 19.38
CA SER A 678 -10.25 -1.20 19.02
C SER A 678 -10.88 -0.51 20.20
N LEU A 679 -11.11 0.79 20.04
CA LEU A 679 -11.85 1.63 20.98
C LEU A 679 -13.08 2.22 20.31
N SER A 680 -14.26 2.00 20.90
CA SER A 680 -15.48 2.69 20.55
C SER A 680 -16.04 3.38 21.78
N ALA A 681 -16.33 4.67 21.70
CA ALA A 681 -16.81 5.47 22.82
C ALA A 681 -17.87 6.48 22.39
N GLY A 682 -18.88 6.72 23.23
CA GLY A 682 -19.81 7.80 22.94
C GLY A 682 -20.53 8.36 24.15
N VAL A 683 -20.84 9.65 24.04
CA VAL A 683 -21.46 10.45 25.10
C VAL A 683 -22.65 11.22 24.55
N SER A 684 -23.82 11.06 25.15
CA SER A 684 -25.02 11.82 24.82
C SER A 684 -25.60 12.53 26.05
N GLY A 685 -25.98 13.80 25.90
CA GLY A 685 -26.47 14.64 27.00
C GLY A 685 -27.66 15.52 26.62
N SER A 686 -28.77 15.50 27.36
CA SER A 686 -29.90 16.39 27.05
C SER A 686 -30.87 16.75 28.19
N GLY A 687 -31.78 17.69 27.94
CA GLY A 687 -32.83 18.07 28.90
C GLY A 687 -34.02 17.10 29.01
N LYS A 688 -34.35 16.35 27.95
CA LYS A 688 -35.50 15.41 27.96
C LYS A 688 -35.08 13.96 27.73
N ALA A 689 -34.45 13.63 26.61
CA ALA A 689 -34.05 12.26 26.34
C ALA A 689 -32.66 12.17 25.69
N ALA A 690 -31.82 11.27 26.18
CA ALA A 690 -30.49 10.99 25.64
C ALA A 690 -30.38 9.51 25.30
N GLY A 691 -29.85 9.21 24.12
CA GLY A 691 -29.63 7.86 23.61
C GLY A 691 -28.19 7.68 23.17
N GLN A 692 -27.55 6.57 23.56
CA GLN A 692 -26.24 6.20 23.05
C GLN A 692 -26.21 4.74 22.62
N LEU A 693 -25.59 4.49 21.47
CA LEU A 693 -25.25 3.16 20.99
C LEU A 693 -23.75 3.06 20.71
N THR A 694 -23.11 2.00 21.21
CA THR A 694 -21.72 1.67 20.87
C THR A 694 -21.63 0.20 20.45
N ILE A 695 -21.06 -0.11 19.28
CA ILE A 695 -20.92 -1.49 18.79
C ILE A 695 -19.52 -1.77 18.24
N GLN A 696 -18.96 -2.95 18.50
CA GLN A 696 -17.59 -3.25 18.10
C GLN A 696 -17.35 -4.73 17.76
N PRO A 697 -17.56 -5.16 16.51
CA PRO A 697 -17.12 -6.47 16.04
C PRO A 697 -15.64 -6.47 15.61
N ASN A 698 -14.87 -7.42 16.14
CA ASN A 698 -13.48 -7.70 15.78
C ASN A 698 -13.35 -9.19 15.41
N ILE A 699 -12.81 -9.47 14.23
CA ILE A 699 -12.68 -10.83 13.71
C ILE A 699 -11.25 -11.06 13.22
N ILE A 700 -10.61 -12.12 13.70
CA ILE A 700 -9.34 -12.63 13.20
C ILE A 700 -9.59 -14.04 12.66
N ALA A 701 -9.21 -14.30 11.41
CA ALA A 701 -9.32 -15.61 10.80
C ALA A 701 -8.05 -15.94 10.01
N ASN A 702 -7.29 -16.96 10.44
CA ASN A 702 -6.04 -17.32 9.76
C ASN A 702 -6.03 -18.78 9.31
N GLU A 703 -5.49 -19.00 8.12
CA GLU A 703 -5.11 -20.31 7.59
C GLU A 703 -3.59 -20.34 7.39
N VAL A 704 -2.88 -21.11 8.22
CA VAL A 704 -1.42 -21.18 8.25
C VAL A 704 -0.98 -22.59 7.88
N GLN A 705 -0.16 -22.72 6.83
CA GLN A 705 0.22 -24.03 6.30
C GLN A 705 1.72 -24.16 5.99
N SER A 706 2.39 -25.15 6.57
CA SER A 706 3.72 -25.61 6.13
C SER A 706 3.61 -27.04 5.59
N ARG A 707 3.91 -27.28 4.30
CA ARG A 707 3.50 -28.52 3.62
C ARG A 707 4.52 -29.08 2.64
N ILE A 708 4.69 -30.41 2.66
CA ILE A 708 5.35 -31.18 1.60
C ILE A 708 4.33 -32.15 0.99
N VAL A 709 4.05 -32.04 -0.31
CA VAL A 709 3.00 -32.79 -0.99
C VAL A 709 3.51 -33.42 -2.29
N GLY A 710 3.31 -34.72 -2.49
CA GLY A 710 3.66 -35.39 -3.76
C GLY A 710 5.11 -35.24 -4.18
N SER A 711 6.05 -35.09 -3.24
CA SER A 711 7.42 -34.62 -3.52
C SER A 711 8.49 -35.59 -3.03
N THR A 712 9.71 -35.45 -3.56
CA THR A 712 10.92 -36.13 -3.06
C THR A 712 11.85 -35.08 -2.44
N VAL A 713 12.07 -35.17 -1.14
CA VAL A 713 12.86 -34.21 -0.36
C VAL A 713 14.00 -34.92 0.35
N LYS A 714 15.24 -34.44 0.17
CA LYS A 714 16.41 -35.01 0.83
C LYS A 714 17.29 -33.90 1.40
N ALA A 715 17.49 -33.88 2.71
CA ALA A 715 18.41 -32.98 3.39
C ALA A 715 19.63 -33.74 3.93
N ALA A 716 20.80 -33.11 3.88
CA ALA A 716 21.97 -33.64 4.56
C ALA A 716 21.79 -33.55 6.08
N GLY A 717 21.33 -32.39 6.56
CA GLY A 717 20.89 -32.16 7.93
C GLY A 717 19.41 -32.51 8.13
N SER A 718 18.64 -31.57 8.68
CA SER A 718 17.24 -31.75 9.11
C SER A 718 16.23 -31.30 8.06
N VAL A 719 15.01 -31.80 8.17
CA VAL A 719 13.83 -31.30 7.44
C VAL A 719 12.83 -30.76 8.46
N THR A 720 12.53 -29.47 8.40
CA THR A 720 11.65 -28.79 9.36
C THR A 720 10.45 -28.13 8.68
N LEU A 721 9.26 -28.34 9.23
CA LEU A 721 8.01 -27.69 8.80
C LEU A 721 7.38 -26.99 10.00
N ASP A 722 7.46 -25.67 10.04
CA ASP A 722 6.97 -24.84 11.14
C ASP A 722 5.79 -23.98 10.68
N ALA A 723 4.62 -24.15 11.31
CA ALA A 723 3.42 -23.36 11.09
C ALA A 723 2.97 -22.74 12.41
N ARG A 724 2.94 -21.40 12.51
CA ARG A 724 2.62 -20.67 13.74
C ARG A 724 1.64 -19.54 13.53
N ASP A 725 0.70 -19.45 14.47
CA ASP A 725 -0.07 -18.24 14.78
C ASP A 725 0.38 -17.75 16.16
N GLU A 726 1.08 -16.63 16.21
CA GLU A 726 1.70 -16.13 17.45
C GLU A 726 0.93 -14.93 18.00
N ALA A 727 0.85 -14.85 19.33
CA ALA A 727 0.41 -13.62 19.98
C ALA A 727 1.49 -12.54 19.74
N PRO A 728 1.09 -11.30 19.42
CA PRO A 728 2.03 -10.20 19.26
C PRO A 728 2.62 -9.82 20.62
N SER A 729 3.88 -9.39 20.64
CA SER A 729 4.42 -8.61 21.76
C SER A 729 3.88 -7.18 21.68
N LEU A 730 3.19 -6.70 22.71
CA LEU A 730 2.48 -5.42 22.76
C LEU A 730 3.10 -4.54 23.86
N ILE A 731 3.42 -3.24 23.65
CA ILE A 731 2.54 -2.05 23.64
C ILE A 731 3.05 -0.99 22.63
N PRO A 732 2.21 -0.29 21.83
CA PRO A 732 2.67 0.75 20.90
C PRO A 732 3.04 2.07 21.62
N GLU A 733 4.08 2.77 21.16
CA GLU A 733 4.53 4.05 21.73
C GLU A 733 3.46 5.15 21.78
N PHE A 734 2.50 5.16 20.83
CA PHE A 734 1.53 6.26 20.75
C PHE A 734 0.59 6.31 21.96
N LEU A 735 0.20 5.16 22.53
CA LEU A 735 -0.71 5.09 23.68
C LEU A 735 -0.05 5.65 24.94
N TRP A 736 1.26 5.39 25.10
CA TRP A 736 2.09 5.99 26.15
C TRP A 736 2.40 7.46 25.90
N SER A 737 2.61 7.87 24.64
CA SER A 737 2.93 9.27 24.30
C SER A 737 1.79 10.26 24.59
N LEU A 738 0.55 9.77 24.68
CA LEU A 738 -0.63 10.55 25.06
C LEU A 738 -0.73 10.76 26.58
N LEU A 739 0.05 10.02 27.37
CA LEU A 739 0.10 10.11 28.82
C LEU A 739 1.41 10.79 29.25
N PRO A 740 1.40 11.58 30.34
CA PRO A 740 2.64 11.96 30.99
C PRO A 740 3.44 10.70 31.36
N THR A 741 4.78 10.74 31.22
CA THR A 741 5.64 9.58 31.51
C THR A 741 5.48 9.03 32.93
N GLU A 742 5.13 9.88 33.89
CA GLU A 742 4.82 9.47 35.27
C GLU A 742 3.54 8.61 35.34
N THR A 743 2.55 8.91 34.51
CA THR A 743 1.28 8.17 34.44
C THR A 743 1.45 6.88 33.63
N SER A 744 2.33 6.86 32.62
CA SER A 744 2.65 5.62 31.90
C SER A 744 3.32 4.62 32.82
N ASP A 745 4.29 5.07 33.60
CA ASP A 745 5.02 4.21 34.55
C ASP A 745 4.10 3.73 35.68
N GLU A 746 3.21 4.59 36.21
CA GLU A 746 2.21 4.19 37.21
C GLU A 746 1.19 3.17 36.67
N ILE A 747 0.73 3.32 35.42
CA ILE A 747 -0.18 2.36 34.81
C ILE A 747 0.54 1.03 34.57
N GLN A 748 1.77 1.05 34.07
CA GLN A 748 2.58 -0.17 33.91
C GLN A 748 2.80 -0.89 35.25
N ASP A 749 3.16 -0.17 36.31
CA ASP A 749 3.39 -0.75 37.65
C ASP A 749 2.09 -1.29 38.28
N ILE A 750 0.94 -0.66 38.02
CA ILE A 750 -0.38 -1.20 38.39
C ILE A 750 -0.70 -2.46 37.58
N MET A 751 -0.36 -2.49 36.29
CA MET A 751 -0.65 -3.59 35.38
C MET A 751 0.20 -4.82 35.64
N ASP A 752 1.49 -4.65 35.95
CA ASP A 752 2.41 -5.74 36.34
C ASP A 752 1.94 -6.49 37.61
N GLY A 753 1.09 -5.85 38.43
CA GLY A 753 0.45 -6.45 39.60
C GLY A 753 -0.91 -7.14 39.32
N THR A 754 -1.38 -7.16 38.08
CA THR A 754 -2.70 -7.69 37.69
C THR A 754 -2.59 -8.98 36.87
N PRO A 755 -3.65 -9.81 36.80
CA PRO A 755 -3.67 -10.99 35.93
C PRO A 755 -3.87 -10.66 34.44
N PHE A 756 -3.68 -9.41 34.01
CA PHE A 756 -3.89 -8.99 32.63
C PHE A 756 -2.54 -8.88 31.90
N ASP A 757 -2.37 -9.74 30.90
CA ASP A 757 -1.30 -9.66 29.92
C ASP A 757 -1.78 -8.86 28.71
N LEU A 758 -1.01 -7.86 28.26
CA LEU A 758 -1.37 -7.07 27.09
C LEU A 758 -0.92 -7.67 25.76
N ASP A 759 -0.17 -8.78 25.79
CA ASP A 759 0.21 -9.56 24.62
C ASP A 759 -1.01 -10.34 24.11
N VAL A 760 -1.91 -9.64 23.40
CA VAL A 760 -3.18 -10.19 22.92
C VAL A 760 -3.45 -9.87 21.46
N ASN A 761 -4.08 -10.82 20.75
CA ASN A 761 -4.49 -10.61 19.36
C ASN A 761 -5.66 -9.61 19.27
N ILE A 762 -6.61 -9.64 20.21
CA ILE A 762 -7.72 -8.68 20.26
C ILE A 762 -7.75 -7.96 21.60
N LEU A 763 -7.62 -6.63 21.57
CA LEU A 763 -7.89 -5.73 22.69
C LEU A 763 -9.07 -4.82 22.31
N ALA A 764 -10.23 -5.09 22.91
CA ALA A 764 -11.48 -4.39 22.61
C ALA A 764 -11.98 -3.58 23.82
N LEU A 765 -12.22 -2.28 23.62
CA LEU A 765 -12.81 -1.38 24.60
C LEU A 765 -14.04 -0.67 24.03
N SER A 766 -15.21 -0.91 24.63
CA SER A 766 -16.48 -0.31 24.22
C SER A 766 -17.15 0.46 25.37
N VAL A 767 -17.35 1.76 25.20
CA VAL A 767 -17.91 2.66 26.23
C VAL A 767 -19.13 3.41 25.71
N SER A 768 -20.18 3.50 26.52
CA SER A 768 -21.38 4.29 26.25
C SER A 768 -21.79 5.10 27.47
N VAL A 769 -22.07 6.39 27.29
CA VAL A 769 -22.58 7.29 28.34
C VAL A 769 -23.80 8.06 27.84
N ALA A 770 -24.92 8.00 28.57
CA ALA A 770 -26.13 8.76 28.30
C ALA A 770 -26.63 9.50 29.55
N GLY A 771 -26.88 10.80 29.44
CA GLY A 771 -27.34 11.66 30.54
C GLY A 771 -28.54 12.51 30.15
N SER A 772 -29.64 12.49 30.93
CA SER A 772 -30.76 13.41 30.66
C SER A 772 -31.65 13.83 31.83
N GLY A 773 -32.52 14.82 31.61
CA GLY A 773 -33.52 15.21 32.60
C GLY A 773 -34.73 14.26 32.76
N THR A 774 -35.01 13.38 31.80
CA THR A 774 -36.19 12.49 31.86
C THR A 774 -35.92 11.04 31.45
N LEU A 775 -35.29 10.78 30.31
CA LEU A 775 -34.96 9.42 29.83
C LEU A 775 -33.50 9.34 29.36
N ALA A 776 -32.69 8.50 29.96
CA ALA A 776 -31.37 8.15 29.45
C ALA A 776 -31.36 6.68 29.07
N ALA A 777 -30.94 6.37 27.85
CA ALA A 777 -30.84 5.02 27.33
C ALA A 777 -29.47 4.79 26.69
N GLY A 778 -28.72 3.83 27.22
CA GLY A 778 -27.42 3.40 26.70
C GLY A 778 -27.47 1.94 26.25
N ALA A 779 -26.80 1.63 25.15
CA ALA A 779 -26.52 0.27 24.73
C ALA A 779 -25.08 0.18 24.23
N THR A 780 -24.31 -0.79 24.72
CA THR A 780 -22.93 -1.01 24.29
C THR A 780 -22.66 -2.50 24.12
N GLY A 781 -21.91 -2.88 23.09
CA GLY A 781 -21.41 -4.24 23.03
C GLY A 781 -20.29 -4.52 22.04
N ALA A 782 -19.54 -5.57 22.35
CA ALA A 782 -18.42 -6.04 21.55
C ALA A 782 -18.61 -7.51 21.15
N ILE A 783 -18.15 -7.87 19.96
CA ILE A 783 -18.08 -9.25 19.49
C ILE A 783 -16.65 -9.49 19.04
N ASN A 784 -15.96 -10.46 19.64
CA ASN A 784 -14.58 -10.77 19.33
C ASN A 784 -14.48 -12.25 18.93
N ILE A 785 -13.98 -12.52 17.73
CA ILE A 785 -13.87 -13.86 17.17
C ILE A 785 -12.44 -14.07 16.71
N ILE A 786 -11.80 -15.15 17.16
CA ILE A 786 -10.56 -15.67 16.62
C ILE A 786 -10.85 -17.08 16.07
N ALA A 787 -10.52 -17.31 14.80
CA ALA A 787 -10.71 -18.60 14.15
C ALA A 787 -9.46 -19.00 13.36
N ASN A 788 -8.63 -19.88 13.92
CA ASN A 788 -7.37 -20.27 13.29
C ASN A 788 -7.37 -21.72 12.83
N THR A 789 -6.78 -21.96 11.66
CA THR A 789 -6.41 -23.29 11.17
C THR A 789 -4.91 -23.29 10.93
N VAL A 790 -4.16 -24.05 11.74
CA VAL A 790 -2.70 -24.16 11.63
C VAL A 790 -2.33 -25.60 11.31
N ARG A 791 -1.59 -25.79 10.22
CA ARG A 791 -1.24 -27.12 9.71
C ARG A 791 0.22 -27.23 9.32
N SER A 792 0.90 -28.23 9.87
CA SER A 792 2.19 -28.74 9.38
C SER A 792 1.99 -30.16 8.84
N GLU A 793 2.32 -30.42 7.57
CA GLU A 793 1.93 -31.67 6.88
C GLU A 793 2.97 -32.22 5.89
N ILE A 794 3.26 -33.52 5.99
CA ILE A 794 3.91 -34.32 4.92
C ILE A 794 2.89 -35.31 4.33
N ASN A 795 2.59 -35.20 3.04
CA ASN A 795 1.52 -35.94 2.38
C ASN A 795 1.99 -36.57 1.06
N SER A 796 1.80 -37.89 0.90
CA SER A 796 2.18 -38.65 -0.31
C SER A 796 3.59 -38.33 -0.81
N SER A 797 4.56 -38.23 0.09
CA SER A 797 5.92 -37.74 -0.21
C SER A 797 7.00 -38.66 0.35
N THR A 798 8.17 -38.63 -0.28
CA THR A 798 9.39 -39.26 0.25
C THR A 798 10.26 -38.17 0.87
N VAL A 799 10.56 -38.27 2.17
CA VAL A 799 11.36 -37.30 2.92
C VAL A 799 12.51 -38.02 3.62
N THR A 800 13.74 -37.56 3.41
CA THR A 800 14.94 -38.17 4.01
C THR A 800 15.84 -37.09 4.63
N ALA A 801 16.07 -37.17 5.93
CA ALA A 801 17.10 -36.42 6.65
C ALA A 801 18.28 -37.36 6.97
N THR A 802 19.43 -37.16 6.32
CA THR A 802 20.53 -38.16 6.35
C THR A 802 21.47 -38.04 7.54
N ALA A 803 21.41 -36.96 8.31
CA ALA A 803 22.17 -36.80 9.55
C ALA A 803 21.40 -36.02 10.63
N GLY A 804 20.21 -35.48 10.30
CA GLY A 804 19.39 -34.67 11.19
C GLY A 804 17.99 -35.25 11.42
N ASP A 805 17.11 -34.36 11.86
CA ASP A 805 15.76 -34.67 12.31
C ASP A 805 14.71 -34.44 11.21
N VAL A 806 13.53 -35.01 11.37
CA VAL A 806 12.32 -34.58 10.66
C VAL A 806 11.33 -34.03 11.68
N ALA A 807 11.11 -32.71 11.68
CA ALA A 807 10.28 -32.04 12.69
C ALA A 807 9.12 -31.27 12.04
N LEU A 808 7.90 -31.52 12.54
CA LEU A 808 6.68 -30.81 12.16
C LEU A 808 6.13 -30.11 13.39
N TYR A 809 6.00 -28.78 13.33
CA TYR A 809 5.42 -27.96 14.39
C TYR A 809 4.19 -27.22 13.87
N ALA A 810 3.09 -27.30 14.60
CA ALA A 810 1.88 -26.51 14.40
C ALA A 810 1.46 -25.87 15.73
N GLY A 811 1.49 -24.54 15.84
CA GLY A 811 1.19 -23.80 17.08
C GLY A 811 0.20 -22.65 16.87
N SER A 812 -0.66 -22.39 17.86
CA SER A 812 -1.48 -21.16 17.93
C SER A 812 -1.51 -20.61 19.35
N GLU A 813 -1.25 -19.31 19.47
CA GLU A 813 -1.37 -18.51 20.68
C GLU A 813 -2.49 -17.46 20.46
N SER A 814 -3.71 -17.78 20.90
CA SER A 814 -4.90 -16.97 20.65
C SER A 814 -5.40 -16.29 21.92
N ARG A 815 -5.42 -14.96 21.97
CA ARG A 815 -5.73 -14.19 23.18
C ARG A 815 -6.69 -13.04 22.92
N ILE A 816 -7.74 -12.93 23.75
CA ILE A 816 -8.75 -11.86 23.70
C ILE A 816 -8.83 -11.14 25.05
N ILE A 817 -8.73 -9.82 25.05
CA ILE A 817 -9.19 -8.93 26.12
C ILE A 817 -10.37 -8.09 25.63
N ALA A 818 -11.47 -8.13 26.36
CA ALA A 818 -12.66 -7.34 26.06
C ALA A 818 -13.22 -6.61 27.29
N LEU A 819 -13.25 -5.29 27.24
CA LEU A 819 -13.83 -4.42 28.26
C LEU A 819 -15.04 -3.66 27.69
N THR A 820 -16.19 -3.76 28.36
CA THR A 820 -17.42 -3.07 27.96
C THR A 820 -18.02 -2.33 29.15
N ALA A 821 -18.26 -1.03 29.00
CA ALA A 821 -18.80 -0.18 30.07
C ALA A 821 -19.98 0.69 29.58
N GLY A 822 -21.12 0.62 30.27
CA GLY A 822 -22.31 1.41 29.99
C GLY A 822 -22.73 2.28 31.17
N ILE A 823 -23.06 3.55 30.94
CA ILE A 823 -23.49 4.49 31.99
C ILE A 823 -24.71 5.26 31.51
N SER A 824 -25.82 5.14 32.23
CA SER A 824 -27.06 5.87 31.96
C SER A 824 -27.57 6.59 33.21
N GLY A 825 -27.73 7.92 33.14
CA GLY A 825 -28.17 8.76 34.26
C GLY A 825 -29.34 9.67 33.90
N SER A 826 -30.44 9.65 34.68
CA SER A 826 -31.53 10.60 34.43
C SER A 826 -32.41 11.04 35.61
N GLY A 827 -33.24 12.06 35.41
CA GLY A 827 -34.23 12.48 36.41
C GLY A 827 -35.39 11.49 36.63
N LYS A 828 -35.74 10.63 35.64
CA LYS A 828 -36.88 9.70 35.76
C LYS A 828 -36.57 8.27 35.34
N TRP A 829 -36.11 8.04 34.11
CA TRP A 829 -35.86 6.70 33.54
C TRP A 829 -34.41 6.57 33.08
N ALA A 830 -33.65 5.62 33.64
CA ALA A 830 -32.32 5.26 33.18
C ALA A 830 -32.32 3.80 32.76
N LEU A 831 -31.97 3.52 31.51
CA LEU A 831 -31.96 2.18 30.92
C LEU A 831 -30.56 1.94 30.34
N ASP A 832 -29.89 0.89 30.75
CA ASP A 832 -28.55 0.58 30.23
C ASP A 832 -28.42 -0.91 29.90
N ALA A 833 -27.81 -1.21 28.74
CA ALA A 833 -27.53 -2.57 28.30
C ALA A 833 -26.08 -2.70 27.83
N SER A 834 -25.31 -3.60 28.44
CA SER A 834 -23.90 -3.83 28.10
C SER A 834 -23.62 -5.30 27.83
N GLY A 835 -22.84 -5.64 26.82
CA GLY A 835 -22.41 -7.04 26.70
C GLY A 835 -21.24 -7.30 25.77
N THR A 836 -20.58 -8.42 26.00
CA THR A 836 -19.49 -8.89 25.15
C THR A 836 -19.65 -10.37 24.81
N LEU A 837 -19.32 -10.75 23.58
CA LEU A 837 -19.27 -12.13 23.11
C LEU A 837 -17.88 -12.41 22.56
N ASN A 838 -17.16 -13.35 23.18
CA ASN A 838 -15.82 -13.73 22.81
C ASN A 838 -15.80 -15.21 22.40
N THR A 839 -15.20 -15.52 21.26
CA THR A 839 -15.09 -16.90 20.76
C THR A 839 -13.70 -17.13 20.17
N ILE A 840 -13.02 -18.17 20.64
CA ILE A 840 -11.78 -18.70 20.03
C ILE A 840 -12.08 -20.09 19.50
N THR A 841 -11.78 -20.33 18.23
CA THR A 841 -11.92 -21.66 17.60
C THR A 841 -10.66 -22.00 16.81
N ASN A 842 -9.88 -22.94 17.33
CA ASN A 842 -8.60 -23.31 16.75
C ASN A 842 -8.61 -24.76 16.23
N THR A 843 -8.06 -24.98 15.05
CA THR A 843 -7.79 -26.30 14.48
C THR A 843 -6.31 -26.43 14.20
N ILE A 844 -5.59 -27.16 15.06
CA ILE A 844 -4.13 -27.29 15.02
C ILE A 844 -3.76 -28.72 14.68
N GLU A 845 -2.94 -28.91 13.65
CA GLU A 845 -2.61 -30.23 13.15
C GLU A 845 -1.15 -30.38 12.66
N ALA A 846 -0.41 -31.31 13.26
CA ALA A 846 0.85 -31.83 12.72
C ALA A 846 0.61 -33.25 12.17
N ALA A 847 0.93 -33.51 10.89
CA ALA A 847 0.55 -34.77 10.24
C ALA A 847 1.53 -35.35 9.20
N ILE A 848 1.67 -36.68 9.20
CA ILE A 848 2.30 -37.46 8.11
C ILE A 848 1.27 -38.45 7.54
N ARG A 849 0.94 -38.40 6.24
CA ARG A 849 -0.20 -39.15 5.66
C ARG A 849 -0.03 -39.67 4.23
N ASN A 850 -0.96 -40.56 3.84
CA ASN A 850 -1.24 -40.98 2.47
C ASN A 850 -0.03 -41.58 1.74
N VAL A 851 0.55 -42.62 2.32
CA VAL A 851 1.68 -43.38 1.75
C VAL A 851 2.94 -42.52 1.63
N SER A 852 3.16 -41.61 2.59
CA SER A 852 4.47 -40.97 2.74
C SER A 852 5.50 -41.96 3.26
N ASP A 853 6.76 -41.78 2.85
CA ASP A 853 7.93 -42.51 3.33
C ASP A 853 8.91 -41.50 3.95
N VAL A 854 9.00 -41.51 5.29
CA VAL A 854 9.79 -40.53 6.05
C VAL A 854 10.92 -41.25 6.78
N HIS A 855 12.15 -40.82 6.53
CA HIS A 855 13.35 -41.36 7.15
C HIS A 855 14.18 -40.25 7.79
N ALA A 856 14.51 -40.38 9.07
CA ALA A 856 15.44 -39.51 9.79
C ALA A 856 16.56 -40.35 10.42
N GLU A 857 17.81 -39.87 10.35
CA GLU A 857 18.86 -40.42 11.21
C GLU A 857 18.63 -40.05 12.68
N GLY A 858 18.20 -38.82 12.94
CA GLY A 858 17.85 -38.31 14.26
C GLY A 858 16.38 -38.54 14.63
N LEU A 859 15.75 -37.57 15.29
CA LEU A 859 14.37 -37.60 15.78
C LEU A 859 13.36 -37.43 14.63
N VAL A 860 12.20 -38.08 14.74
CA VAL A 860 10.98 -37.66 14.04
C VAL A 860 10.00 -37.06 15.06
N SER A 861 9.71 -35.76 15.00
CA SER A 861 8.78 -35.08 15.92
C SER A 861 7.59 -34.46 15.20
N LEU A 862 6.39 -34.64 15.77
CA LEU A 862 5.17 -33.95 15.34
C LEU A 862 4.53 -33.30 16.57
N ASP A 863 4.63 -31.98 16.67
CA ASP A 863 4.14 -31.19 17.79
C ASP A 863 2.99 -30.29 17.36
N ALA A 864 1.82 -30.49 17.97
CA ALA A 864 0.64 -29.65 17.79
C ALA A 864 0.28 -29.00 19.15
N ILE A 865 0.30 -27.66 19.22
CA ILE A 865 0.13 -26.90 20.47
C ILE A 865 -0.92 -25.79 20.29
N ASP A 866 -1.81 -25.65 21.26
CA ASP A 866 -2.78 -24.56 21.36
C ASP A 866 -2.70 -23.93 22.76
N ASP A 867 -2.44 -22.62 22.82
CA ASP A 867 -2.54 -21.81 24.04
C ASP A 867 -3.58 -20.71 23.80
N SER A 868 -4.73 -20.81 24.47
CA SER A 868 -5.88 -19.94 24.25
C SER A 868 -6.33 -19.25 25.52
N ALA A 869 -6.48 -17.91 25.51
CA ALA A 869 -6.94 -17.18 26.68
C ALA A 869 -8.01 -16.12 26.37
N ILE A 870 -9.05 -16.02 27.21
CA ILE A 870 -10.05 -14.95 27.16
C ILE A 870 -10.15 -14.25 28.51
N SER A 871 -9.99 -12.93 28.50
CA SER A 871 -10.22 -12.05 29.65
C SER A 871 -11.32 -11.03 29.31
N SER A 872 -12.45 -11.07 30.03
CA SER A 872 -13.59 -10.19 29.76
C SER A 872 -14.13 -9.47 30.99
N VAL A 873 -14.42 -8.19 30.86
CA VAL A 873 -15.01 -7.36 31.90
C VAL A 873 -16.19 -6.58 31.31
N VAL A 874 -17.38 -6.79 31.86
CA VAL A 874 -18.57 -6.03 31.50
C VAL A 874 -19.09 -5.33 32.74
N PHE A 875 -19.29 -4.02 32.62
CA PHE A 875 -19.82 -3.20 33.68
C PHE A 875 -20.93 -2.26 33.20
N ASN A 876 -21.94 -2.02 34.02
CA ASN A 876 -22.88 -0.94 33.77
C ASN A 876 -23.38 -0.20 35.01
N ILE A 877 -23.78 1.06 34.81
CA ILE A 877 -24.37 1.92 35.83
C ILE A 877 -25.67 2.53 35.29
N ALA A 878 -26.80 2.27 35.96
CA ALA A 878 -28.07 2.94 35.71
C ALA A 878 -28.51 3.73 36.95
N ALA A 879 -28.66 5.05 36.84
CA ALA A 879 -29.06 5.91 37.96
C ALA A 879 -30.23 6.82 37.62
N SER A 880 -31.32 6.80 38.39
CA SER A 880 -32.43 7.73 38.17
C SER A 880 -33.24 8.18 39.38
N GLY A 881 -34.10 9.18 39.21
CA GLY A 881 -35.06 9.57 40.26
C GLY A 881 -36.27 8.65 40.40
N THR A 882 -36.59 7.80 39.41
CA THR A 882 -37.82 6.97 39.42
C THR A 882 -37.54 5.51 39.07
N VAL A 883 -37.11 5.21 37.85
CA VAL A 883 -36.86 3.84 37.34
C VAL A 883 -35.43 3.75 36.80
N ALA A 884 -34.64 2.82 37.32
CA ALA A 884 -33.31 2.51 36.81
C ALA A 884 -33.22 1.01 36.51
N LEU A 885 -32.88 0.65 35.27
CA LEU A 885 -32.75 -0.74 34.83
C LEU A 885 -31.39 -0.91 34.14
N GLY A 886 -30.58 -1.84 34.63
CA GLY A 886 -29.30 -2.21 34.02
C GLY A 886 -29.29 -3.68 33.65
N LEU A 887 -28.93 -4.00 32.41
CA LEU A 887 -28.71 -5.38 31.95
C LEU A 887 -27.27 -5.53 31.47
N ASN A 888 -26.58 -6.57 31.93
CA ASN A 888 -25.24 -6.88 31.44
C ASN A 888 -25.07 -8.39 31.19
N GLY A 889 -24.10 -8.74 30.33
CA GLY A 889 -23.75 -10.13 30.09
C GLY A 889 -22.42 -10.30 29.36
N SER A 890 -21.69 -11.36 29.70
CA SER A 890 -20.47 -11.79 29.00
C SER A 890 -20.63 -13.25 28.59
N GLY A 891 -20.33 -13.55 27.33
CA GLY A 891 -20.26 -14.91 26.80
C GLY A 891 -18.86 -15.21 26.29
N ASN A 892 -18.23 -16.29 26.75
CA ASN A 892 -16.87 -16.66 26.38
C ASN A 892 -16.83 -18.14 26.00
N ILE A 893 -16.31 -18.47 24.82
CA ILE A 893 -16.20 -19.84 24.30
C ILE A 893 -14.78 -20.04 23.75
N ILE A 894 -14.11 -21.10 24.20
CA ILE A 894 -12.87 -21.62 23.60
C ILE A 894 -13.17 -23.04 23.11
N ALA A 895 -12.92 -23.31 21.82
CA ALA A 895 -13.17 -24.60 21.19
C ALA A 895 -12.01 -24.98 20.27
N SER A 896 -11.10 -25.82 20.75
CA SER A 896 -9.90 -26.20 20.03
C SER A 896 -9.87 -27.68 19.64
N THR A 897 -9.36 -27.98 18.44
CA THR A 897 -9.05 -29.33 17.96
C THR A 897 -7.56 -29.43 17.70
N VAL A 898 -6.82 -30.15 18.56
CA VAL A 898 -5.36 -30.32 18.46
C VAL A 898 -5.03 -31.77 18.13
N ARG A 899 -4.27 -32.00 17.04
CA ARG A 899 -3.97 -33.35 16.54
C ARG A 899 -2.51 -33.47 16.09
N SER A 900 -1.82 -34.50 16.59
CA SER A 900 -0.55 -34.99 16.04
C SER A 900 -0.76 -36.42 15.53
N ILE A 901 -0.56 -36.67 14.22
CA ILE A 901 -1.02 -37.91 13.56
C ILE A 901 -0.03 -38.43 12.50
N ILE A 902 0.27 -39.73 12.55
CA ILE A 902 0.83 -40.50 11.43
C ILE A 902 -0.25 -41.48 10.93
N ASN A 903 -0.61 -41.44 9.63
CA ASN A 903 -1.66 -42.31 9.07
C ASN A 903 -1.35 -42.82 7.66
N GLY A 904 -1.27 -44.14 7.51
CA GLY A 904 -1.11 -44.78 6.20
C GLY A 904 0.26 -44.52 5.56
N SER A 905 1.29 -44.27 6.37
CA SER A 905 2.65 -43.89 5.94
C SER A 905 3.71 -44.73 6.67
N THR A 906 4.91 -44.78 6.09
CA THR A 906 6.10 -45.40 6.71
C THR A 906 6.96 -44.30 7.32
N VAL A 907 7.34 -44.46 8.58
CA VAL A 907 8.19 -43.51 9.31
C VAL A 907 9.28 -44.29 10.02
N GLN A 908 10.54 -43.91 9.78
CA GLN A 908 11.72 -44.53 10.37
C GLN A 908 12.61 -43.46 11.00
N SER A 909 12.99 -43.70 12.26
CA SER A 909 14.09 -43.03 12.95
C SER A 909 15.21 -44.06 13.17
N THR A 910 16.45 -43.75 12.77
CA THR A 910 17.59 -44.68 12.92
C THR A 910 18.21 -44.62 14.32
N SER A 911 18.45 -43.42 14.86
CA SER A 911 19.14 -43.22 16.14
C SER A 911 18.37 -42.35 17.15
N GLY A 912 17.27 -41.70 16.74
CA GLY A 912 16.40 -40.90 17.61
C GLY A 912 15.06 -41.57 17.94
N ASP A 913 14.18 -40.83 18.61
CA ASP A 913 12.82 -41.27 18.92
C ASP A 913 11.84 -40.94 17.78
N ILE A 914 10.59 -41.41 17.92
CA ILE A 914 9.45 -40.89 17.16
C ILE A 914 8.48 -40.29 18.19
N ILE A 915 8.29 -38.97 18.17
CA ILE A 915 7.52 -38.22 19.17
C ILE A 915 6.29 -37.60 18.49
N LEU A 916 5.13 -37.83 19.09
CA LEU A 916 3.88 -37.17 18.71
C LEU A 916 3.33 -36.47 19.96
N SER A 917 3.25 -35.13 19.93
CA SER A 917 2.71 -34.31 21.01
C SER A 917 1.49 -33.53 20.54
N ALA A 918 0.41 -33.57 21.32
CA ALA A 918 -0.78 -32.75 21.13
C ALA A 918 -1.13 -32.12 22.48
N LEU A 919 -0.89 -30.81 22.62
CA LEU A 919 -1.04 -30.07 23.87
C LEU A 919 -2.05 -28.93 23.68
N THR A 920 -2.90 -28.73 24.69
CA THR A 920 -3.85 -27.61 24.73
C THR A 920 -3.87 -27.04 26.14
N ASP A 921 -3.71 -25.73 26.24
CA ASP A 921 -3.92 -24.94 27.46
C ASP A 921 -4.98 -23.87 27.17
N SER A 922 -5.89 -23.66 28.11
CA SER A 922 -7.06 -22.80 27.87
C SER A 922 -7.58 -22.14 29.13
N ASP A 923 -7.59 -20.81 29.13
CA ASP A 923 -7.98 -19.99 30.28
C ASP A 923 -9.13 -19.01 29.96
N ILE A 924 -10.09 -18.89 30.89
CA ILE A 924 -11.15 -17.88 30.83
C ILE A 924 -11.26 -17.14 32.15
N LEU A 925 -11.04 -15.83 32.11
CA LEU A 925 -11.35 -14.89 33.18
C LEU A 925 -12.52 -14.00 32.76
N ALA A 926 -13.61 -13.99 33.51
CA ALA A 926 -14.79 -13.20 33.18
C ALA A 926 -15.40 -12.52 34.42
N PHE A 927 -15.71 -11.23 34.28
CA PHE A 927 -16.46 -10.45 35.27
C PHE A 927 -17.63 -9.73 34.59
N ALA A 928 -18.83 -9.86 35.16
CA ALA A 928 -20.01 -9.09 34.76
C ALA A 928 -20.63 -8.49 36.02
N GLY A 929 -20.71 -7.16 36.09
CA GLY A 929 -21.21 -6.43 37.25
C GLY A 929 -22.04 -5.22 36.85
N GLY A 930 -23.02 -4.86 37.67
CA GLY A 930 -23.89 -3.73 37.39
C GLY A 930 -24.39 -3.03 38.65
N ILE A 931 -24.65 -1.73 38.55
CA ILE A 931 -25.24 -0.92 39.63
C ILE A 931 -26.49 -0.23 39.11
N ALA A 932 -27.64 -0.49 39.74
CA ALA A 932 -28.88 0.24 39.48
C ALA A 932 -29.32 1.01 40.75
N GLY A 933 -29.51 2.33 40.63
CA GLY A 933 -29.95 3.20 41.73
C GLY A 933 -31.17 4.02 41.36
N SER A 934 -32.26 3.94 42.14
CA SER A 934 -33.42 4.79 41.92
C SER A 934 -34.20 5.20 43.17
N GLY A 935 -35.05 6.22 43.03
CA GLY A 935 -36.01 6.63 44.06
C GLY A 935 -37.29 5.78 44.15
N LYS A 936 -37.58 4.88 43.18
CA LYS A 936 -38.75 4.00 43.23
C LYS A 936 -38.51 2.55 42.79
N VAL A 937 -38.02 2.32 41.57
CA VAL A 937 -37.81 0.98 40.98
C VAL A 937 -36.38 0.87 40.45
N ALA A 938 -35.56 0.03 41.06
CA ALA A 938 -34.22 -0.31 40.58
C ALA A 938 -34.16 -1.80 40.26
N GLY A 939 -33.51 -2.18 39.16
CA GLY A 939 -33.43 -3.56 38.69
C GLY A 939 -32.19 -3.84 37.87
#